data_AF-A0A9D6IV44-F1
#
_entry.id   AF-A0A9D6IV44-F1
#
_cell.length_a   1.000
_cell.length_b   1.000
_cell.length_c   1.000
_cell.angle_alpha   90.00
_cell.angle_beta   90.00
_cell.angle_gamma   90.00
#
_symmetry.space_group_name_H-M   'P 1'
#
loop_
_entity.id
_entity.type
_entity.pdbx_description
1 polymer ?
#
loop_
_entity_poly.entity_id
_entity_poly.type
_entity_poly.pdbx_seq_one_letter_code
_entity_poly.pdbx_strand_id
1 'polypeptide(L)'
;MHLVLPARLVRRVIKRHRAVVGLGLRVPHAESYSLPGADLRRILPDVSAADAAILVAEEESRDPRRLWRRVFHERLHLDFAGKLTPARLRERIHRLGIVEFDEIRRVLRHDHLLLPPHDDAEVYAEFAARYLELRRFDSEALDRFFPAIGRRREEVEALLAEDFDAEALLRASRPEGFDGPPQVASEATRVVAAPPAPVPALAAGAREERERGNPVGAAVRSVAAGLSPEEDLAALSRKLEALGPDWSDALRPLLAASRGATSSAEARLLFDLQAACHDAETTPYRVDVVEWALSFGRRPVRRPLETLAEVSAIHRVRRAWRRLDAIRASSTDRARVASVLERAEHALEERIRARLRPVLDAGIAASGLRIGCAVERAAARKLADELADRVIERGFFTFGELRDAVARNPAKLPDLSGPREFLLGDPLLRMDRHFAAPLEGVYRRGEIYLRWLQRLSSLAFGTRPGRFLTRYVALPFGGAFVVLEGLQHLIAMVRIHVHLLTPVSFALVGLFLLGLIHLARFRHAVAEILRAAWTAAHLVLLDLPRTVFDLPPMRWLRRTRPWKWLMRFAVGPALLAAPLAVPVFLLLPRRAAIAASVATFLIVDLLLNSPLGQELAERVADWLLRSWHQVTREFVPGVLRWVLDLFHAATDLVEQGIYRVDEFLRFRPGESAVSVVAKGAAGLVWSAVSYVVRIYLNLLVEPQVNPVKHFPVVTVSHKIILPMSVTLTKLLRAPLMPLGSVVANALAVSTVFLLPGVFGFLVWELKENWRLYRANRPKTLRPVVVGSHGETVPRLLRPGFHSGTVPKLFAKLRRARRGERRAVAKHEAALRHVEEAVRRFVERDFLALASGALSDVRISPTRIAVAVRDGERVVELAFEERSGRLVARGPAGFDGLWRMAGADLSATALAERLGTDRYDISEEGLVVWRDGAEIVYPLSRALDVLRPRGPGPELRADEIFLRPIAWEEWERRWETTGIASSTPSTDPP
;
A
#
# COMPACT_ATOMS: atom_id res chain seq x y z
N MET A 1 -34.78 18.69 -24.56
CA MET A 1 -34.57 20.05 -24.03
C MET A 1 -33.71 19.96 -22.78
N HIS A 2 -32.70 20.81 -22.61
CA HIS A 2 -31.88 20.85 -21.38
C HIS A 2 -32.17 22.14 -20.60
N LEU A 3 -32.14 22.06 -19.28
CA LEU A 3 -32.41 23.16 -18.35
C LEU A 3 -31.18 23.38 -17.48
N VAL A 4 -30.69 24.62 -17.43
CA VAL A 4 -29.57 25.00 -16.58
C VAL A 4 -30.12 25.46 -15.22
N LEU A 5 -29.68 24.82 -14.14
CA LEU A 5 -30.11 25.11 -12.78
C LEU A 5 -28.90 25.23 -11.83
N PRO A 6 -29.02 25.98 -10.71
CA PRO A 6 -28.04 25.93 -9.63
C PRO A 6 -27.84 24.49 -9.14
N ALA A 7 -26.60 24.07 -8.89
CA ALA A 7 -26.27 22.69 -8.46
C ALA A 7 -27.05 22.24 -7.20
N ARG A 8 -27.41 23.18 -6.32
CA ARG A 8 -28.27 22.94 -5.15
C ARG A 8 -29.67 22.43 -5.52
N LEU A 9 -30.26 22.92 -6.61
CA LEU A 9 -31.59 22.51 -7.08
C LEU A 9 -31.52 21.15 -7.77
N VAL A 10 -30.48 20.89 -8.57
CA VAL A 10 -30.23 19.56 -9.16
C VAL A 10 -30.14 18.49 -8.06
N ARG A 11 -29.35 18.73 -7.00
CA ARG A 11 -29.26 17.82 -5.84
C ARG A 11 -30.61 17.59 -5.14
N ARG A 12 -31.42 18.65 -5.02
CA ARG A 12 -32.76 18.57 -4.39
C ARG A 12 -33.70 17.70 -5.23
N VAL A 13 -33.67 17.86 -6.56
CA VAL A 13 -34.46 17.04 -7.49
C VAL A 13 -34.07 15.57 -7.37
N ILE A 14 -32.78 15.26 -7.44
CA ILE A 14 -32.29 13.86 -7.32
C ILE A 14 -32.72 13.23 -6.00
N LYS A 15 -32.55 13.94 -4.86
CA LYS A 15 -32.94 13.44 -3.53
C LYS A 15 -34.44 13.07 -3.47
N ARG A 16 -35.30 13.93 -4.03
CA ARG A 16 -36.76 13.71 -4.04
C ARG A 16 -37.17 12.61 -5.02
N HIS A 17 -36.60 12.60 -6.22
CA HIS A 17 -36.95 11.65 -7.27
C HIS A 17 -36.50 10.22 -6.93
N ARG A 18 -35.24 10.05 -6.49
CA ARG A 18 -34.68 8.72 -6.15
C ARG A 18 -34.97 8.29 -4.70
N ALA A 19 -35.90 8.98 -4.02
CA ALA A 19 -36.27 8.74 -2.62
C ALA A 19 -35.05 8.51 -1.72
N VAL A 20 -34.00 9.33 -1.87
CA VAL A 20 -32.75 9.19 -1.11
C VAL A 20 -33.03 9.64 0.32
N VAL A 21 -33.48 8.70 1.16
CA VAL A 21 -33.75 8.94 2.58
C VAL A 21 -32.45 8.85 3.36
N GLY A 22 -31.87 10.01 3.66
CA GLY A 22 -30.66 10.12 4.46
C GLY A 22 -30.13 11.55 4.44
N LEU A 23 -29.90 12.11 5.63
CA LEU A 23 -29.11 13.33 5.78
C LEU A 23 -27.71 13.09 5.20
N GLY A 24 -27.13 14.04 4.47
CA GLY A 24 -25.71 14.02 4.11
C GLY A 24 -25.16 13.01 3.08
N LEU A 25 -25.94 12.20 2.37
CA LEU A 25 -25.39 11.40 1.26
C LEU A 25 -24.95 12.33 0.11
N ARG A 26 -23.68 12.19 -0.33
CA ARG A 26 -23.14 12.88 -1.51
C ARG A 26 -23.98 12.43 -2.70
N VAL A 27 -24.79 13.33 -3.25
CA VAL A 27 -25.68 13.02 -4.37
C VAL A 27 -24.80 12.80 -5.62
N PRO A 28 -24.76 11.58 -6.17
CA PRO A 28 -24.12 11.29 -7.47
C PRO A 28 -24.69 12.23 -8.54
N HIS A 29 -23.88 12.61 -9.54
CA HIS A 29 -24.34 13.48 -10.63
C HIS A 29 -24.94 14.83 -10.19
N ALA A 30 -24.36 15.49 -9.19
CA ALA A 30 -24.77 16.87 -8.86
C ALA A 30 -24.53 17.89 -10.00
N GLU A 31 -23.84 17.46 -11.06
CA GLU A 31 -23.43 18.22 -12.24
C GLU A 31 -24.46 18.12 -13.38
N SER A 32 -25.21 17.02 -13.49
CA SER A 32 -26.26 16.80 -14.49
C SER A 32 -27.26 15.72 -14.04
N TYR A 33 -28.51 15.78 -14.48
CA TYR A 33 -29.49 14.73 -14.13
C TYR A 33 -30.63 14.64 -15.13
N SER A 34 -31.05 13.43 -15.47
CA SER A 34 -32.20 13.16 -16.33
C SER A 34 -33.37 12.52 -15.57
N LEU A 35 -34.58 12.96 -15.91
CA LEU A 35 -35.82 12.41 -15.36
C LEU A 35 -37.00 12.63 -16.32
N PRO A 36 -38.08 11.81 -16.21
CA PRO A 36 -39.32 12.07 -16.93
C PRO A 36 -39.90 13.44 -16.58
N GLY A 37 -40.43 14.15 -17.58
CA GLY A 37 -40.98 15.50 -17.40
C GLY A 37 -42.15 15.56 -16.43
N ALA A 38 -42.94 14.48 -16.35
CA ALA A 38 -44.02 14.34 -15.37
C ALA A 38 -43.51 14.36 -13.92
N ASP A 39 -42.37 13.72 -13.65
CA ASP A 39 -41.77 13.67 -12.32
C ASP A 39 -41.05 14.98 -11.97
N LEU A 40 -40.46 15.66 -12.96
CA LEU A 40 -39.94 17.01 -12.76
C LEU A 40 -41.05 17.99 -12.34
N ARG A 41 -42.20 17.98 -13.02
CA ARG A 41 -43.35 18.83 -12.67
C ARG A 41 -43.91 18.56 -11.27
N ARG A 42 -43.88 17.30 -10.81
CA ARG A 42 -44.24 16.94 -9.43
C ARG A 42 -43.29 17.54 -8.39
N ILE A 43 -42.01 17.66 -8.73
CA ILE A 43 -40.97 18.11 -7.80
C ILE A 43 -40.76 19.63 -7.83
N LEU A 44 -40.86 20.23 -9.02
CA LEU A 44 -40.72 21.66 -9.33
C LEU A 44 -41.89 22.10 -10.23
N PRO A 45 -43.03 22.49 -9.66
CA PRO A 45 -44.23 22.83 -10.43
C PRO A 45 -44.07 24.10 -11.29
N ASP A 46 -43.12 24.99 -10.95
CA ASP A 46 -42.89 26.26 -11.65
C ASP A 46 -42.05 26.13 -12.94
N VAL A 47 -41.62 24.90 -13.30
CA VAL A 47 -40.73 24.64 -14.44
C VAL A 47 -41.49 23.92 -15.55
N SER A 48 -41.64 24.58 -16.72
CA SER A 48 -42.20 23.96 -17.93
C SER A 48 -41.17 23.06 -18.60
N ALA A 49 -41.49 21.77 -18.77
CA ALA A 49 -40.62 20.79 -19.43
C ALA A 49 -41.45 19.84 -20.33
N ALA A 50 -40.85 19.42 -21.44
CA ALA A 50 -41.37 18.38 -22.35
C ALA A 50 -41.34 16.98 -21.68
N ASP A 51 -41.63 15.91 -22.44
CA ASP A 51 -41.79 14.53 -21.92
C ASP A 51 -40.58 13.98 -21.14
N ALA A 52 -39.35 14.44 -21.44
CA ALA A 52 -38.15 14.15 -20.66
C ALA A 52 -37.28 15.41 -20.49
N ALA A 53 -36.71 15.61 -19.31
CA ALA A 53 -35.91 16.78 -18.96
C ALA A 53 -34.47 16.40 -18.59
N ILE A 54 -33.49 17.10 -19.17
CA ILE A 54 -32.08 17.03 -18.79
C ILE A 54 -31.74 18.29 -17.99
N LEU A 55 -31.34 18.12 -16.74
CA LEU A 55 -30.89 19.19 -15.86
C LEU A 55 -29.36 19.27 -15.91
N VAL A 56 -28.79 20.46 -16.01
CA VAL A 56 -27.33 20.67 -15.98
C VAL A 56 -27.01 21.78 -14.98
N ALA A 57 -25.94 21.61 -14.19
CA ALA A 57 -25.49 22.63 -13.26
C ALA A 57 -24.93 23.86 -14.00
N GLU A 58 -25.23 25.06 -13.51
CA GLU A 58 -24.72 26.34 -14.04
C GLU A 58 -23.19 26.42 -14.20
N GLU A 59 -22.45 25.70 -13.36
CA GLU A 59 -20.98 25.66 -13.41
C GLU A 59 -20.47 24.94 -14.66
N GLU A 60 -21.19 23.90 -15.09
CA GLU A 60 -20.82 23.08 -16.26
C GLU A 60 -21.25 23.73 -17.58
N SER A 61 -22.28 24.60 -17.56
CA SER A 61 -22.76 25.29 -18.76
C SER A 61 -21.83 26.41 -19.24
N ARG A 62 -20.86 26.85 -18.43
CA ARG A 62 -19.92 27.93 -18.77
C ARG A 62 -18.90 27.54 -19.84
N ASP A 63 -18.59 26.26 -19.95
CA ASP A 63 -17.69 25.71 -20.96
C ASP A 63 -18.53 24.87 -21.93
N PRO A 64 -18.71 25.31 -23.20
CA PRO A 64 -19.53 24.60 -24.18
C PRO A 64 -19.14 23.13 -24.33
N ARG A 65 -17.86 22.79 -24.18
CA ARG A 65 -17.42 21.40 -24.28
C ARG A 65 -17.82 20.57 -23.06
N ARG A 66 -17.80 21.14 -21.86
CA ARG A 66 -18.32 20.47 -20.65
C ARG A 66 -19.83 20.30 -20.73
N LEU A 67 -20.54 21.33 -21.20
CA LEU A 67 -21.98 21.24 -21.47
C LEU A 67 -22.30 20.10 -22.44
N TRP A 68 -21.60 20.03 -23.58
CA TRP A 68 -21.77 18.95 -24.56
C TRP A 68 -21.58 17.58 -23.91
N ARG A 69 -20.50 17.42 -23.15
CA ARG A 69 -20.16 16.18 -22.44
C ARG A 69 -21.26 15.75 -21.46
N ARG A 70 -21.83 16.68 -20.68
CA ARG A 70 -22.91 16.37 -19.72
C ARG A 70 -24.23 16.04 -20.40
N VAL A 71 -24.63 16.82 -21.40
CA VAL A 71 -25.86 16.56 -22.14
C VAL A 71 -25.78 15.20 -22.85
N PHE A 72 -24.63 14.86 -23.43
CA PHE A 72 -24.42 13.55 -24.05
C PHE A 72 -24.57 12.40 -23.05
N HIS A 73 -23.94 12.52 -21.87
CA HIS A 73 -24.05 11.52 -20.81
C HIS A 73 -25.51 11.29 -20.37
N GLU A 74 -26.27 12.36 -20.12
CA GLU A 74 -27.68 12.24 -19.70
C GLU A 74 -28.61 11.72 -20.80
N ARG A 75 -28.30 11.98 -22.08
CA ARG A 75 -29.08 11.42 -23.19
C ARG A 75 -28.92 9.90 -23.32
N LEU A 76 -27.74 9.37 -22.99
CA LEU A 76 -27.52 7.92 -22.95
C LEU A 76 -28.38 7.27 -21.87
N HIS A 77 -28.49 7.89 -20.69
CA HIS A 77 -29.39 7.42 -19.63
C HIS A 77 -30.86 7.42 -20.05
N LEU A 78 -31.32 8.48 -20.73
CA LEU A 78 -32.69 8.55 -21.24
C LEU A 78 -32.99 7.50 -22.32
N ASP A 79 -32.04 7.23 -23.22
CA ASP A 79 -32.21 6.22 -24.28
C ASP A 79 -32.28 4.79 -23.73
N PHE A 80 -31.52 4.50 -22.65
CA PHE A 80 -31.47 3.17 -22.06
C PHE A 80 -32.68 2.83 -21.18
N ALA A 81 -33.38 3.84 -20.64
CA ALA A 81 -34.42 3.65 -19.64
C ALA A 81 -35.51 2.65 -20.11
N GLY A 82 -35.58 1.49 -19.46
CA GLY A 82 -36.57 0.44 -19.76
C GLY A 82 -36.31 -0.40 -21.01
N LYS A 83 -35.13 -0.28 -21.63
CA LYS A 83 -34.80 -0.92 -22.93
C LYS A 83 -34.55 -2.44 -22.83
N LEU A 84 -34.01 -2.92 -21.71
CA LEU A 84 -33.64 -4.34 -21.52
C LEU A 84 -34.46 -5.02 -20.43
N THR A 85 -34.89 -6.27 -20.71
CA THR A 85 -35.47 -7.15 -19.68
C THR A 85 -34.37 -7.69 -18.75
N PRO A 86 -34.69 -8.12 -17.51
CA PRO A 86 -33.69 -8.67 -16.58
C PRO A 86 -32.90 -9.87 -17.14
N ALA A 87 -33.55 -10.72 -17.97
CA ALA A 87 -32.89 -11.84 -18.60
C ALA A 87 -31.86 -11.39 -19.65
N ARG A 88 -32.22 -10.40 -20.49
CA ARG A 88 -31.31 -9.86 -21.51
C ARG A 88 -30.17 -9.06 -20.88
N LEU A 89 -30.44 -8.32 -19.79
CA LEU A 89 -29.41 -7.64 -19.02
C LEU A 89 -28.38 -8.63 -18.46
N ARG A 90 -28.82 -9.75 -17.89
CA ARG A 90 -27.90 -10.82 -17.42
C ARG A 90 -27.05 -11.39 -18.56
N GLU A 91 -27.64 -11.58 -19.74
CA GLU A 91 -26.89 -12.00 -20.93
C GLU A 91 -25.84 -10.95 -21.35
N ARG A 92 -26.16 -9.65 -21.31
CA ARG A 92 -25.20 -8.56 -21.56
C ARG A 92 -24.04 -8.62 -20.57
N ILE A 93 -24.34 -8.75 -19.28
CA ILE A 93 -23.34 -8.86 -18.21
C ILE A 93 -22.45 -10.10 -18.42
N HIS A 94 -23.03 -11.23 -18.81
CA HIS A 94 -22.27 -12.44 -19.10
C HIS A 94 -21.34 -12.28 -20.31
N ARG A 95 -21.79 -11.62 -21.39
CA ARG A 95 -20.97 -11.33 -22.58
C ARG A 95 -19.85 -10.33 -22.29
N LEU A 96 -20.13 -9.33 -21.45
CA LEU A 96 -19.15 -8.37 -20.97
C LEU A 96 -18.09 -9.07 -20.11
N GLY A 97 -18.53 -10.03 -19.30
CA GLY A 97 -17.71 -10.81 -18.37
C GLY A 97 -18.00 -10.41 -16.93
N ILE A 98 -18.17 -11.41 -16.06
CA ILE A 98 -18.54 -11.20 -14.66
C ILE A 98 -17.46 -10.39 -13.92
N VAL A 99 -16.18 -10.64 -14.23
CA VAL A 99 -15.05 -9.99 -13.57
C VAL A 99 -14.94 -8.53 -13.99
N GLU A 100 -15.13 -8.27 -15.28
CA GLU A 100 -15.15 -6.94 -15.87
C GLU A 100 -16.33 -6.13 -15.32
N PHE A 101 -17.50 -6.75 -15.16
CA PHE A 101 -18.67 -6.10 -14.57
C PHE A 101 -18.51 -5.81 -13.07
N ASP A 102 -17.85 -6.69 -12.32
CA ASP A 102 -17.47 -6.43 -10.93
C ASP A 102 -16.51 -5.24 -10.78
N GLU A 103 -15.53 -5.12 -11.68
CA GLU A 103 -14.66 -3.94 -11.76
C GLU A 103 -15.49 -2.68 -11.99
N ILE A 104 -16.37 -2.69 -13.00
CA ILE A 104 -17.25 -1.59 -13.35
C ILE A 104 -18.08 -1.17 -12.12
N ARG A 105 -18.81 -2.12 -11.53
CA ARG A 105 -19.66 -1.89 -10.35
C ARG A 105 -18.86 -1.24 -9.24
N ARG A 106 -17.65 -1.73 -8.99
CA ARG A 106 -16.78 -1.25 -7.92
C ARG A 106 -16.19 0.14 -8.21
N VAL A 107 -15.77 0.41 -9.44
CA VAL A 107 -15.27 1.72 -9.87
C VAL A 107 -16.37 2.78 -9.74
N LEU A 108 -17.55 2.52 -10.28
CA LEU A 108 -18.69 3.43 -10.23
C LEU A 108 -19.16 3.68 -8.79
N ARG A 109 -19.25 2.63 -7.96
CA ARG A 109 -19.60 2.75 -6.54
C ARG A 109 -18.55 3.52 -5.73
N HIS A 110 -17.26 3.28 -5.99
CA HIS A 110 -16.16 3.95 -5.28
C HIS A 110 -16.07 5.45 -5.62
N ASP A 111 -16.31 5.79 -6.89
CA ASP A 111 -16.29 7.16 -7.37
C ASP A 111 -17.62 7.90 -7.12
N HIS A 112 -18.59 7.23 -6.48
CA HIS A 112 -19.92 7.75 -6.15
C HIS A 112 -20.72 8.20 -7.38
N LEU A 113 -20.71 7.37 -8.43
CA LEU A 113 -21.40 7.59 -9.71
C LEU A 113 -22.73 6.82 -9.82
N LEU A 114 -23.09 5.97 -8.87
CA LEU A 114 -24.34 5.18 -8.96
C LEU A 114 -25.45 5.83 -8.13
N LEU A 115 -26.62 6.03 -8.73
CA LEU A 115 -27.83 6.42 -8.01
C LEU A 115 -28.55 5.19 -7.41
N PRO A 116 -29.32 5.33 -6.31
CA PRO A 116 -30.21 4.26 -5.87
C PRO A 116 -31.35 4.00 -6.87
N PRO A 117 -31.83 2.75 -7.03
CA PRO A 117 -31.31 1.51 -6.44
C PRO A 117 -30.01 1.07 -7.13
N HIS A 118 -29.01 0.62 -6.36
CA HIS A 118 -27.70 0.20 -6.90
C HIS A 118 -27.77 -1.19 -7.57
N ASP A 119 -28.78 -1.41 -8.40
CA ASP A 119 -28.99 -2.66 -9.10
C ASP A 119 -28.13 -2.76 -10.37
N ASP A 120 -28.12 -3.94 -10.99
CA ASP A 120 -27.30 -4.20 -12.16
C ASP A 120 -27.73 -3.37 -13.39
N ALA A 121 -28.98 -2.94 -13.45
CA ALA A 121 -29.48 -2.12 -14.55
C ALA A 121 -28.91 -0.70 -14.48
N GLU A 122 -28.92 -0.09 -13.29
CA GLU A 122 -28.31 1.21 -13.04
C GLU A 122 -26.79 1.15 -13.23
N VAL A 123 -26.12 0.07 -12.80
CA VAL A 123 -24.67 -0.13 -13.01
C VAL A 123 -24.34 -0.23 -14.50
N TYR A 124 -25.11 -1.00 -15.28
CA TYR A 124 -24.89 -1.14 -16.72
C TYR A 124 -25.16 0.16 -17.48
N ALA A 125 -26.24 0.87 -17.13
CA ALA A 125 -26.59 2.16 -17.73
C ALA A 125 -25.48 3.20 -17.52
N GLU A 126 -25.05 3.38 -16.26
CA GLU A 126 -23.98 4.32 -15.91
C GLU A 126 -22.65 3.92 -16.55
N PHE A 127 -22.34 2.61 -16.60
CA PHE A 127 -21.18 2.11 -17.32
C PHE A 127 -21.19 2.50 -18.79
N ALA A 128 -22.26 2.20 -19.51
CA ALA A 128 -22.38 2.50 -20.94
C ALA A 128 -22.26 4.01 -21.19
N ALA A 129 -23.00 4.81 -20.40
CA ALA A 129 -22.95 6.27 -20.46
C ALA A 129 -21.53 6.80 -20.26
N ARG A 130 -20.86 6.35 -19.20
CA ARG A 130 -19.51 6.78 -18.84
C ARG A 130 -18.45 6.31 -19.84
N TYR A 131 -18.55 5.08 -20.32
CA TYR A 131 -17.62 4.51 -21.28
C TYR A 131 -17.67 5.27 -22.62
N LEU A 132 -18.86 5.47 -23.17
CA LEU A 132 -19.06 6.21 -24.43
C LEU A 132 -18.66 7.68 -24.26
N GLU A 133 -18.98 8.31 -23.13
CA GLU A 133 -18.55 9.67 -22.81
C GLU A 133 -17.02 9.80 -22.82
N LEU A 134 -16.30 8.93 -22.10
CA LEU A 134 -14.84 8.94 -22.08
C LEU A 134 -14.26 8.66 -23.47
N ARG A 135 -14.82 7.70 -24.22
CA ARG A 135 -14.35 7.37 -25.57
C ARG A 135 -14.34 8.57 -26.52
N ARG A 136 -15.31 9.49 -26.36
CA ARG A 136 -15.47 10.68 -27.22
C ARG A 136 -14.74 11.90 -26.70
N PHE A 137 -14.79 12.17 -25.39
CA PHE A 137 -14.26 13.40 -24.81
C PHE A 137 -12.90 13.22 -24.14
N ASP A 138 -12.51 12.01 -23.72
CA ASP A 138 -11.28 11.70 -22.98
C ASP A 138 -10.79 10.25 -23.14
N SER A 139 -10.34 9.89 -24.34
CA SER A 139 -9.92 8.52 -24.68
C SER A 139 -8.77 8.01 -23.81
N GLU A 140 -7.82 8.88 -23.42
CA GLU A 140 -6.71 8.53 -22.53
C GLU A 140 -7.17 8.14 -21.11
N ALA A 141 -8.36 8.57 -20.69
CA ALA A 141 -8.88 8.25 -19.37
C ALA A 141 -9.58 6.88 -19.33
N LEU A 142 -9.91 6.28 -20.47
CA LEU A 142 -10.58 4.97 -20.51
C LEU A 142 -9.79 3.89 -19.77
N ASP A 143 -8.49 3.77 -20.04
CA ASP A 143 -7.62 2.77 -19.42
C ASP A 143 -7.40 3.04 -17.92
N ARG A 144 -7.72 4.26 -17.45
CA ARG A 144 -7.69 4.61 -16.01
C ARG A 144 -9.01 4.23 -15.31
N PHE A 145 -10.13 4.25 -16.04
CA PHE A 145 -11.45 3.92 -15.55
C PHE A 145 -11.75 2.42 -15.60
N PHE A 146 -11.53 1.79 -16.76
CA PHE A 146 -11.90 0.41 -17.02
C PHE A 146 -10.73 -0.37 -17.68
N PRO A 147 -9.58 -0.51 -16.98
CA PRO A 147 -8.41 -1.19 -17.51
C PRO A 147 -8.67 -2.65 -17.92
N ALA A 148 -9.58 -3.37 -17.25
CA ALA A 148 -9.87 -4.77 -17.59
C ALA A 148 -10.46 -4.92 -19.01
N ILE A 149 -11.14 -3.90 -19.52
CA ILE A 149 -11.80 -3.90 -20.83
C ILE A 149 -10.83 -3.60 -21.97
N GLY A 150 -9.64 -3.05 -21.70
CA GLY A 150 -8.74 -2.50 -22.71
C GLY A 150 -8.44 -3.42 -23.90
N ARG A 151 -8.26 -4.74 -23.69
CA ARG A 151 -8.00 -5.72 -24.77
C ARG A 151 -9.25 -6.17 -25.54
N ARG A 152 -10.42 -6.08 -24.93
CA ARG A 152 -11.72 -6.45 -25.52
C ARG A 152 -12.51 -5.21 -25.93
N ARG A 153 -11.81 -4.11 -26.18
CA ARG A 153 -12.40 -2.80 -26.49
C ARG A 153 -13.36 -2.89 -27.68
N GLU A 154 -12.95 -3.59 -28.74
CA GLU A 154 -13.77 -3.79 -29.94
C GLU A 154 -15.03 -4.62 -29.65
N GLU A 155 -14.91 -5.70 -28.87
CA GLU A 155 -16.06 -6.52 -28.46
C GLU A 155 -17.06 -5.75 -27.59
N VAL A 156 -16.56 -4.92 -26.67
CA VAL A 156 -17.40 -4.10 -25.80
C VAL A 156 -18.05 -2.96 -26.57
N GLU A 157 -17.32 -2.34 -27.51
CA GLU A 157 -17.90 -1.33 -28.40
C GLU A 157 -18.99 -1.93 -29.28
N ALA A 158 -18.80 -3.15 -29.81
CA ALA A 158 -19.83 -3.87 -30.56
C ALA A 158 -21.05 -4.24 -29.69
N LEU A 159 -20.82 -4.67 -28.44
CA LEU A 159 -21.89 -4.95 -27.48
C LEU A 159 -22.71 -3.70 -27.18
N LEU A 160 -22.05 -2.58 -26.90
CA LEU A 160 -22.73 -1.31 -26.60
C LEU A 160 -23.45 -0.74 -27.83
N ALA A 161 -22.94 -0.98 -29.04
CA ALA A 161 -23.61 -0.58 -30.28
C ALA A 161 -24.93 -1.31 -30.52
N GLU A 162 -25.13 -2.53 -29.97
CA GLU A 162 -26.45 -3.19 -29.98
C GLU A 162 -27.49 -2.44 -29.14
N ASP A 163 -27.03 -1.69 -28.13
CA ASP A 163 -27.90 -1.04 -27.15
C ASP A 163 -27.97 0.49 -27.34
N PHE A 164 -27.03 1.14 -28.05
CA PHE A 164 -26.95 2.60 -28.18
C PHE A 164 -26.51 3.07 -29.58
N ASP A 165 -27.25 4.02 -30.19
CA ASP A 165 -26.74 4.81 -31.32
C ASP A 165 -25.96 6.03 -30.81
N ALA A 166 -24.72 5.77 -30.39
CA ALA A 166 -23.86 6.78 -29.76
C ALA A 166 -23.57 7.97 -30.69
N GLU A 167 -23.52 7.78 -32.02
CA GLU A 167 -23.23 8.85 -32.98
C GLU A 167 -24.42 9.79 -33.19
N ALA A 168 -25.63 9.24 -33.31
CA ALA A 168 -26.83 10.05 -33.37
C ALA A 168 -27.01 10.86 -32.06
N LEU A 169 -26.80 10.22 -30.91
CA LEU A 169 -26.91 10.87 -29.60
C LEU A 169 -25.83 11.95 -29.40
N LEU A 170 -24.59 11.72 -29.85
CA LEU A 170 -23.50 12.69 -29.73
C LEU A 170 -23.78 13.94 -30.57
N ARG A 171 -24.21 13.76 -31.82
CA ARG A 171 -24.60 14.87 -32.72
C ARG A 171 -25.77 15.65 -32.14
N ALA A 172 -26.79 14.96 -31.64
CA ALA A 172 -27.95 15.60 -31.05
C ALA A 172 -27.66 16.33 -29.72
N SER A 173 -26.55 16.02 -29.06
CA SER A 173 -26.13 16.64 -27.80
C SER A 173 -25.25 17.89 -27.96
N ARG A 174 -24.86 18.22 -29.19
CA ARG A 174 -23.95 19.32 -29.48
C ARG A 174 -24.58 20.67 -29.10
N PRO A 175 -23.90 21.53 -28.30
CA PRO A 175 -24.39 22.87 -28.00
C PRO A 175 -24.49 23.72 -29.27
N GLU A 176 -25.51 24.59 -29.31
CA GLU A 176 -25.70 25.54 -30.40
C GLU A 176 -24.48 26.47 -30.53
N GLY A 177 -23.98 26.64 -31.77
CA GLY A 177 -22.85 27.53 -32.07
C GLY A 177 -21.45 27.02 -31.69
N PHE A 178 -21.31 25.78 -31.20
CA PHE A 178 -19.99 25.22 -30.85
C PHE A 178 -19.42 24.31 -31.95
N ASP A 179 -18.38 24.78 -32.65
CA ASP A 179 -17.73 24.03 -33.74
C ASP A 179 -16.41 23.30 -33.42
N GLY A 180 -15.96 23.35 -32.17
CA GLY A 180 -14.72 22.68 -31.76
C GLY A 180 -14.81 21.16 -31.72
N PRO A 181 -13.69 20.43 -31.91
CA PRO A 181 -13.67 18.98 -31.74
C PRO A 181 -13.98 18.59 -30.28
N PRO A 182 -14.53 17.40 -30.01
CA PRO A 182 -14.81 16.95 -28.65
C PRO A 182 -13.53 16.74 -27.80
N GLN A 183 -12.37 16.47 -28.44
CA GLN A 183 -11.08 16.26 -27.77
C GLN A 183 -10.16 17.49 -27.86
N VAL A 184 -9.35 17.74 -26.83
CA VAL A 184 -8.39 18.87 -26.81
C VAL A 184 -7.11 18.38 -27.46
N ALA A 185 -6.58 19.09 -28.46
CA ALA A 185 -5.30 18.77 -29.05
C ALA A 185 -4.19 18.85 -27.98
N SER A 186 -3.31 17.84 -27.93
CA SER A 186 -2.17 17.82 -27.01
C SER A 186 -1.29 19.04 -27.26
N GLU A 187 -1.02 19.83 -26.20
CA GLU A 187 -0.01 20.91 -26.21
C GLU A 187 1.37 20.30 -26.47
N ALA A 188 1.70 20.16 -27.75
CA ALA A 188 3.02 19.93 -28.26
C ALA A 188 3.45 21.19 -29.02
N THR A 189 4.67 21.64 -28.73
CA THR A 189 5.43 22.62 -29.50
C THR A 189 5.21 24.10 -29.14
N ARG A 190 5.91 24.57 -28.09
CA ARG A 190 6.49 25.92 -28.11
C ARG A 190 7.93 25.83 -28.61
N VAL A 191 8.13 26.15 -29.89
CA VAL A 191 9.45 26.46 -30.44
C VAL A 191 10.00 27.65 -29.68
N VAL A 192 11.25 27.58 -29.24
CA VAL A 192 11.94 28.73 -28.64
C VAL A 192 13.12 29.11 -29.53
N ALA A 193 13.22 30.42 -29.73
CA ALA A 193 14.20 31.13 -30.53
C ALA A 193 15.66 30.85 -30.15
N ALA A 194 16.53 31.06 -31.14
CA ALA A 194 17.97 30.86 -31.11
C ALA A 194 18.68 31.73 -30.03
N PRO A 195 19.82 31.27 -29.48
CA PRO A 195 20.59 32.03 -28.50
C PRO A 195 21.33 33.23 -29.14
N PRO A 196 21.64 34.28 -28.37
CA PRO A 196 22.46 35.41 -28.80
C PRO A 196 23.96 35.06 -28.88
N ALA A 197 24.75 35.99 -29.41
CA ALA A 197 26.16 35.83 -29.79
C ALA A 197 27.12 35.42 -28.63
N PRO A 198 28.29 34.83 -28.96
CA PRO A 198 29.26 34.27 -28.01
C PRO A 198 29.77 35.27 -26.97
N VAL A 199 29.79 34.85 -25.69
CA VAL A 199 30.42 35.62 -24.59
C VAL A 199 31.81 35.03 -24.29
N PRO A 200 32.92 35.76 -24.47
CA PRO A 200 34.29 35.25 -24.31
C PRO A 200 34.60 34.60 -22.95
N ALA A 201 34.01 35.12 -21.87
CA ALA A 201 34.17 34.56 -20.52
C ALA A 201 33.58 33.14 -20.38
N LEU A 202 32.52 32.81 -21.12
CA LEU A 202 31.90 31.48 -21.11
C LEU A 202 32.74 30.45 -21.88
N ALA A 203 33.43 30.87 -22.94
CA ALA A 203 34.36 30.04 -23.69
C ALA A 203 35.61 29.66 -22.87
N ALA A 204 36.15 30.61 -22.10
CA ALA A 204 37.25 30.32 -21.15
C ALA A 204 36.81 29.32 -20.07
N GLY A 205 35.60 29.50 -19.52
CA GLY A 205 35.03 28.55 -18.56
C GLY A 205 34.79 27.15 -19.14
N ALA A 206 34.44 27.02 -20.42
CA ALA A 206 34.32 25.71 -21.08
C ALA A 206 35.66 24.97 -21.18
N ARG A 207 36.75 25.69 -21.49
CA ARG A 207 38.12 25.13 -21.51
C ARG A 207 38.57 24.68 -20.14
N GLU A 208 38.31 25.49 -19.11
CA GLU A 208 38.66 25.15 -17.72
C GLU A 208 37.96 23.86 -17.24
N GLU A 209 36.66 23.69 -17.55
CA GLU A 209 35.94 22.45 -17.23
C GLU A 209 36.51 21.25 -17.99
N ARG A 210 36.95 21.45 -19.23
CA ARG A 210 37.58 20.39 -20.05
C ARG A 210 38.93 19.96 -19.46
N GLU A 211 39.74 20.90 -19.01
CA GLU A 211 41.01 20.65 -18.30
C GLU A 211 40.79 19.92 -16.96
N ARG A 212 39.69 20.22 -16.28
CA ARG A 212 39.26 19.52 -15.05
C ARG A 212 38.64 18.14 -15.30
N GLY A 213 38.50 17.71 -16.56
CA GLY A 213 37.91 16.42 -16.92
C GLY A 213 36.39 16.35 -16.73
N ASN A 214 35.69 17.48 -16.82
CA ASN A 214 34.24 17.62 -16.68
C ASN A 214 33.56 17.84 -18.05
N PRO A 215 33.36 16.79 -18.87
CA PRO A 215 32.82 16.92 -20.23
C PRO A 215 31.41 17.51 -20.26
N VAL A 216 30.54 17.24 -19.27
CA VAL A 216 29.20 17.84 -19.20
C VAL A 216 29.29 19.34 -18.92
N GLY A 217 30.14 19.74 -17.96
CA GLY A 217 30.38 21.15 -17.66
C GLY A 217 30.91 21.92 -18.86
N ALA A 218 31.86 21.32 -19.58
CA ALA A 218 32.40 21.86 -20.82
C ALA A 218 31.30 21.96 -21.90
N ALA A 219 30.55 20.88 -22.16
CA ALA A 219 29.49 20.86 -23.17
C ALA A 219 28.39 21.90 -22.92
N VAL A 220 27.91 22.02 -21.68
CA VAL A 220 26.86 22.99 -21.30
C VAL A 220 27.38 24.42 -21.47
N ARG A 221 28.61 24.71 -21.06
CA ARG A 221 29.22 26.04 -21.24
C ARG A 221 29.54 26.35 -22.71
N SER A 222 29.91 25.35 -23.51
CA SER A 222 30.08 25.48 -24.97
C SER A 222 28.76 25.89 -25.63
N VAL A 223 27.64 25.26 -25.27
CA VAL A 223 26.30 25.67 -25.73
C VAL A 223 25.95 27.09 -25.28
N ALA A 224 26.27 27.45 -24.03
CA ALA A 224 26.05 28.82 -23.51
C ALA A 224 26.89 29.87 -24.25
N ALA A 225 28.07 29.49 -24.72
CA ALA A 225 29.00 30.34 -25.46
C ALA A 225 28.75 30.35 -26.99
N GLY A 226 27.77 29.59 -27.50
CA GLY A 226 27.52 29.46 -28.94
C GLY A 226 28.61 28.67 -29.69
N LEU A 227 29.39 27.85 -28.99
CA LEU A 227 30.42 26.98 -29.55
C LEU A 227 29.87 25.56 -29.80
N SER A 228 30.51 24.80 -30.69
CA SER A 228 30.14 23.40 -30.95
C SER A 228 30.48 22.51 -29.74
N PRO A 229 29.50 21.77 -29.16
CA PRO A 229 29.75 20.87 -28.04
C PRO A 229 30.09 19.43 -28.45
N GLU A 230 30.28 19.16 -29.74
CA GLU A 230 30.40 17.79 -30.28
C GLU A 230 31.58 17.01 -29.70
N GLU A 231 32.73 17.65 -29.49
CA GLU A 231 33.91 17.03 -28.87
C GLU A 231 33.63 16.57 -27.44
N ASP A 232 32.98 17.42 -26.65
CA ASP A 232 32.65 17.15 -25.25
C ASP A 232 31.58 16.05 -25.16
N LEU A 233 30.61 16.06 -26.07
CA LEU A 233 29.55 15.07 -26.15
C LEU A 233 30.08 13.70 -26.59
N ALA A 234 31.03 13.66 -27.53
CA ALA A 234 31.71 12.44 -27.94
C ALA A 234 32.60 11.89 -26.80
N ALA A 235 33.26 12.75 -26.03
CA ALA A 235 34.00 12.34 -24.84
C ALA A 235 33.07 11.71 -23.77
N LEU A 236 31.91 12.30 -23.51
CA LEU A 236 30.92 11.74 -22.59
C LEU A 236 30.32 10.43 -23.11
N SER A 237 29.99 10.37 -24.41
CA SER A 237 29.40 9.17 -25.03
C SER A 237 30.34 7.98 -24.94
N ARG A 238 31.65 8.16 -25.21
CA ARG A 238 32.66 7.11 -25.04
C ARG A 238 32.75 6.58 -23.61
N LYS A 239 32.61 7.45 -22.61
CA LYS A 239 32.57 7.01 -21.20
C LYS A 239 31.30 6.23 -20.88
N LEU A 240 30.19 6.58 -21.51
CA LEU A 240 28.91 5.92 -21.31
C LEU A 240 28.78 4.59 -22.08
N GLU A 241 29.63 4.32 -23.08
CA GLU A 241 29.67 3.02 -23.79
C GLU A 241 29.86 1.84 -22.82
N ALA A 242 30.58 2.02 -21.71
CA ALA A 242 30.71 1.03 -20.64
C ALA A 242 29.38 0.68 -19.93
N LEU A 243 28.37 1.54 -20.07
CA LEU A 243 27.01 1.37 -19.56
C LEU A 243 26.01 0.94 -20.65
N GLY A 244 26.40 0.92 -21.93
CA GLY A 244 25.58 0.47 -23.06
C GLY A 244 25.81 1.30 -24.34
N PRO A 245 25.27 0.88 -25.50
CA PRO A 245 25.42 1.60 -26.77
C PRO A 245 24.41 2.77 -26.93
N ASP A 246 24.57 3.55 -28.01
CA ASP A 246 23.61 4.55 -28.53
C ASP A 246 23.41 5.84 -27.70
N TRP A 247 24.40 6.25 -26.91
CA TRP A 247 24.28 7.46 -26.10
C TRP A 247 24.32 8.75 -26.90
N SER A 248 25.13 8.84 -27.95
CA SER A 248 25.34 10.08 -28.72
C SER A 248 24.03 10.73 -29.18
N ASP A 249 23.15 9.94 -29.80
CA ASP A 249 21.88 10.41 -30.35
C ASP A 249 20.85 10.75 -29.27
N ALA A 250 20.92 10.11 -28.10
CA ALA A 250 20.05 10.41 -26.97
C ALA A 250 20.49 11.67 -26.20
N LEU A 251 21.78 11.98 -26.17
CA LEU A 251 22.32 13.11 -25.40
C LEU A 251 22.24 14.46 -26.15
N ARG A 252 22.32 14.45 -27.49
CA ARG A 252 22.24 15.68 -28.32
C ARG A 252 20.99 16.53 -28.02
N PRO A 253 19.76 15.97 -28.01
CA PRO A 253 18.55 16.77 -27.73
C PRO A 253 18.51 17.30 -26.30
N LEU A 254 19.03 16.54 -25.33
CA LEU A 254 19.10 16.97 -23.93
C LEU A 254 20.03 18.17 -23.76
N LEU A 255 21.20 18.10 -24.38
CA LEU A 255 22.18 19.17 -24.31
C LEU A 255 21.64 20.45 -24.96
N ALA A 256 21.00 20.35 -26.13
CA ALA A 256 20.33 21.47 -26.77
C ALA A 256 19.21 22.07 -25.89
N ALA A 257 18.39 21.22 -25.27
CA ALA A 257 17.30 21.64 -24.38
C ALA A 257 17.78 22.29 -23.07
N SER A 258 19.05 22.04 -22.65
CA SER A 258 19.65 22.68 -21.47
C SER A 258 19.82 24.19 -21.61
N ARG A 259 19.93 24.70 -22.85
CA ARG A 259 20.21 26.10 -23.18
C ARG A 259 21.42 26.69 -22.45
N GLY A 260 22.42 25.85 -22.18
CA GLY A 260 23.64 26.28 -21.51
C GLY A 260 23.48 26.57 -20.00
N ALA A 261 22.33 26.28 -19.40
CA ALA A 261 22.10 26.49 -17.98
C ALA A 261 22.45 25.23 -17.16
N THR A 262 23.48 25.32 -16.31
CA THR A 262 23.91 24.23 -15.41
C THR A 262 22.86 23.85 -14.35
N SER A 263 21.94 24.76 -14.04
CA SER A 263 20.82 24.54 -13.12
C SER A 263 19.62 23.84 -13.76
N SER A 264 19.60 23.67 -15.08
CA SER A 264 18.51 23.04 -15.83
C SER A 264 18.31 21.57 -15.48
N ALA A 265 17.09 21.04 -15.66
CA ALA A 265 16.81 19.63 -15.41
C ALA A 265 17.63 18.73 -16.34
N GLU A 266 17.83 19.18 -17.57
CA GLU A 266 18.60 18.52 -18.62
C GLU A 266 20.09 18.45 -18.25
N ALA A 267 20.71 19.58 -17.89
CA ALA A 267 22.11 19.60 -17.45
C ALA A 267 22.34 18.75 -16.20
N ARG A 268 21.40 18.79 -15.23
CA ARG A 268 21.51 17.96 -14.02
C ARG A 268 21.38 16.46 -14.31
N LEU A 269 20.59 16.08 -15.32
CA LEU A 269 20.52 14.69 -15.80
C LEU A 269 21.87 14.27 -16.40
N LEU A 270 22.45 15.10 -17.26
CA LEU A 270 23.78 14.87 -17.83
C LEU A 270 24.87 14.74 -16.73
N PHE A 271 24.83 15.60 -15.70
CA PHE A 271 25.76 15.50 -14.57
C PHE A 271 25.60 14.21 -13.77
N ASP A 272 24.36 13.73 -13.58
CA ASP A 272 24.13 12.45 -12.92
C ASP A 272 24.69 11.27 -13.76
N LEU A 273 24.62 11.34 -15.10
CA LEU A 273 25.24 10.35 -16.00
C LEU A 273 26.77 10.38 -15.96
N GLN A 274 27.39 11.57 -16.01
CA GLN A 274 28.84 11.69 -15.87
C GLN A 274 29.32 11.15 -14.51
N ALA A 275 28.57 11.42 -13.44
CA ALA A 275 28.87 10.88 -12.12
C ALA A 275 28.74 9.34 -12.10
N ALA A 276 27.75 8.77 -12.80
CA ALA A 276 27.61 7.31 -12.94
C ALA A 276 28.84 6.69 -13.62
N CYS A 277 29.36 7.28 -14.71
CA CYS A 277 30.59 6.80 -15.35
C CYS A 277 31.79 6.90 -14.41
N HIS A 278 31.92 8.03 -13.70
CA HIS A 278 33.01 8.21 -12.76
C HIS A 278 32.97 7.17 -11.62
N ASP A 279 31.79 6.89 -11.07
CA ASP A 279 31.61 5.87 -10.04
C ASP A 279 31.87 4.45 -10.59
N ALA A 280 31.59 4.20 -11.88
CA ALA A 280 31.90 2.92 -12.54
C ALA A 280 33.39 2.74 -12.86
N GLU A 281 34.10 3.82 -13.21
CA GLU A 281 35.53 3.82 -13.56
C GLU A 281 36.43 3.84 -12.30
N THR A 282 36.00 4.53 -11.24
CA THR A 282 36.81 4.72 -10.03
C THR A 282 36.31 3.85 -8.89
N THR A 283 37.13 2.88 -8.47
CA THR A 283 36.79 2.04 -7.32
C THR A 283 37.12 2.79 -6.02
N PRO A 284 36.12 3.17 -5.19
CA PRO A 284 36.39 3.76 -3.89
C PRO A 284 37.06 2.74 -2.98
N TYR A 285 37.84 3.22 -2.02
CA TYR A 285 38.48 2.34 -1.03
C TYR A 285 38.22 2.81 0.40
N ARG A 286 38.27 1.86 1.33
CA ARG A 286 38.23 2.12 2.77
C ARG A 286 39.62 1.97 3.37
N VAL A 287 39.97 2.88 4.28
CA VAL A 287 41.15 2.78 5.14
C VAL A 287 40.68 2.51 6.56
N ASP A 288 41.08 1.39 7.16
CA ASP A 288 40.68 1.03 8.53
C ASP A 288 41.89 0.54 9.35
N VAL A 289 42.53 1.47 10.05
CA VAL A 289 43.72 1.21 10.87
C VAL A 289 43.38 0.43 12.14
N VAL A 290 42.19 0.66 12.70
CA VAL A 290 41.73 -0.02 13.92
C VAL A 290 41.49 -1.50 13.64
N GLU A 291 40.79 -1.82 12.55
CA GLU A 291 40.53 -3.21 12.18
C GLU A 291 41.81 -3.95 11.73
N TRP A 292 42.74 -3.25 11.06
CA TRP A 292 44.07 -3.78 10.79
C TRP A 292 44.80 -4.16 12.09
N ALA A 293 44.83 -3.26 13.08
CA ALA A 293 45.48 -3.52 14.37
C ALA A 293 44.81 -4.67 15.14
N LEU A 294 43.47 -4.67 15.24
CA LEU A 294 42.70 -5.72 15.91
C LEU A 294 42.80 -7.08 15.21
N SER A 295 43.05 -7.10 13.90
CA SER A 295 43.27 -8.32 13.13
C SER A 295 44.74 -8.78 13.15
N PHE A 296 45.62 -8.11 13.90
CA PHE A 296 47.05 -8.37 13.94
C PHE A 296 47.68 -8.39 12.53
N GLY A 297 47.28 -7.44 11.68
CA GLY A 297 47.81 -7.31 10.31
C GLY A 297 47.27 -8.32 9.30
N ARG A 298 46.34 -9.21 9.68
CA ARG A 298 45.73 -10.18 8.75
C ARG A 298 44.77 -9.54 7.75
N ARG A 299 44.22 -8.37 8.07
CA ARG A 299 43.38 -7.59 7.15
C ARG A 299 44.17 -6.40 6.62
N PRO A 300 44.22 -6.14 5.30
CA PRO A 300 44.95 -5.01 4.74
C PRO A 300 44.32 -3.68 5.18
N VAL A 301 45.17 -2.66 5.39
CA VAL A 301 44.76 -1.31 5.79
C VAL A 301 43.85 -0.67 4.74
N ARG A 302 44.17 -0.85 3.45
CA ARG A 302 43.42 -0.33 2.30
C ARG A 302 42.63 -1.46 1.64
N ARG A 303 41.31 -1.27 1.45
CA ARG A 303 40.41 -2.26 0.84
C ARG A 303 39.57 -1.62 -0.27
N PRO A 304 39.58 -2.16 -1.50
CA PRO A 304 38.73 -1.68 -2.59
C PRO A 304 37.26 -2.08 -2.35
N LEU A 305 36.32 -1.22 -2.73
CA LEU A 305 34.88 -1.42 -2.58
C LEU A 305 34.21 -1.51 -3.96
N GLU A 306 34.51 -2.57 -4.71
CA GLU A 306 34.10 -2.74 -6.11
C GLU A 306 32.57 -2.82 -6.25
N THR A 307 31.91 -3.61 -5.41
CA THR A 307 30.44 -3.75 -5.44
C THR A 307 29.73 -2.41 -5.15
N LEU A 308 30.31 -1.59 -4.28
CA LEU A 308 29.75 -0.28 -3.95
C LEU A 308 29.86 0.71 -5.12
N ALA A 309 30.89 0.57 -5.96
CA ALA A 309 31.10 1.41 -7.14
C ALA A 309 29.95 1.23 -8.14
N GLU A 310 29.65 -0.03 -8.49
CA GLU A 310 28.54 -0.40 -9.38
C GLU A 310 27.17 0.02 -8.80
N VAL A 311 26.99 -0.18 -7.50
CA VAL A 311 25.76 0.20 -6.78
C VAL A 311 25.57 1.73 -6.74
N SER A 312 26.65 2.49 -6.64
CA SER A 312 26.59 3.95 -6.73
C SER A 312 26.20 4.39 -8.14
N ALA A 313 26.77 3.74 -9.17
CA ALA A 313 26.46 4.02 -10.58
C ALA A 313 24.97 3.77 -10.91
N ILE A 314 24.38 2.64 -10.50
CA ILE A 314 22.95 2.37 -10.77
C ILE A 314 22.03 3.38 -10.07
N HIS A 315 22.38 3.85 -8.86
CA HIS A 315 21.61 4.89 -8.18
C HIS A 315 21.68 6.25 -8.89
N ARG A 316 22.83 6.59 -9.49
CA ARG A 316 22.99 7.80 -10.32
C ARG A 316 22.14 7.69 -11.60
N VAL A 317 22.13 6.54 -12.27
CA VAL A 317 21.26 6.27 -13.43
C VAL A 317 19.79 6.39 -13.06
N ARG A 318 19.34 5.77 -11.95
CA ARG A 318 17.97 5.92 -11.45
C ARG A 318 17.62 7.36 -11.09
N ARG A 319 18.58 8.14 -10.60
CA ARG A 319 18.40 9.57 -10.35
C ARG A 319 18.22 10.36 -11.65
N ALA A 320 18.97 10.01 -12.70
CA ALA A 320 18.78 10.56 -14.05
C ALA A 320 17.38 10.21 -14.59
N TRP A 321 16.94 8.96 -14.43
CA TRP A 321 15.60 8.50 -14.82
C TRP A 321 14.48 9.29 -14.13
N ARG A 322 14.59 9.55 -12.82
CA ARG A 322 13.63 10.41 -12.08
C ARG A 322 13.55 11.86 -12.57
N ARG A 323 14.55 12.36 -13.31
CA ARG A 323 14.54 13.71 -13.89
C ARG A 323 13.94 13.75 -15.29
N LEU A 324 13.68 12.59 -15.91
CA LEU A 324 13.17 12.49 -17.27
C LEU A 324 11.80 13.19 -17.44
N ASP A 325 10.97 13.22 -16.40
CA ASP A 325 9.68 13.92 -16.44
C ASP A 325 9.82 15.45 -16.44
N ALA A 326 10.96 15.96 -15.95
CA ALA A 326 11.22 17.39 -15.82
C ALA A 326 11.92 18.00 -17.04
N ILE A 327 12.32 17.18 -18.03
CA ILE A 327 13.04 17.67 -19.22
C ILE A 327 12.08 18.27 -20.26
N ARG A 328 12.54 19.34 -20.90
CA ARG A 328 11.88 20.05 -22.01
C ARG A 328 12.27 19.41 -23.36
N ALA A 329 12.00 18.12 -23.51
CA ALA A 329 12.24 17.36 -24.73
C ALA A 329 10.93 16.93 -25.40
N SER A 330 10.98 16.66 -26.72
CA SER A 330 9.86 16.08 -27.47
C SER A 330 9.49 14.69 -26.92
N SER A 331 8.29 14.19 -27.24
CA SER A 331 7.89 12.83 -26.85
C SER A 331 8.85 11.78 -27.41
N THR A 332 9.29 11.97 -28.67
CA THR A 332 10.25 11.09 -29.34
C THR A 332 11.62 11.10 -28.67
N ASP A 333 12.16 12.29 -28.35
CA ASP A 333 13.48 12.40 -27.69
C ASP A 333 13.44 11.85 -26.26
N ARG A 334 12.34 12.09 -25.54
CA ARG A 334 12.15 11.53 -24.20
C ARG A 334 12.11 10.01 -24.24
N ALA A 335 11.43 9.42 -25.22
CA ALA A 335 11.38 7.97 -25.40
C ALA A 335 12.76 7.39 -25.75
N ARG A 336 13.56 8.08 -26.58
CA ARG A 336 14.95 7.66 -26.87
C ARG A 336 15.80 7.64 -25.61
N VAL A 337 15.80 8.74 -24.84
CA VAL A 337 16.55 8.84 -23.57
C VAL A 337 16.07 7.79 -22.58
N ALA A 338 14.75 7.57 -22.46
CA ALA A 338 14.19 6.53 -21.60
C ALA A 338 14.77 5.15 -21.96
N SER A 339 14.80 4.81 -23.25
CA SER A 339 15.25 3.50 -23.72
C SER A 339 16.72 3.22 -23.42
N VAL A 340 17.60 4.23 -23.54
CA VAL A 340 19.05 4.07 -23.27
C VAL A 340 19.29 3.99 -21.76
N LEU A 341 18.58 4.80 -20.96
CA LEU A 341 18.64 4.72 -19.49
C LEU A 341 18.15 3.38 -18.96
N GLU A 342 17.07 2.83 -19.53
CA GLU A 342 16.51 1.53 -19.16
C GLU A 342 17.49 0.39 -19.47
N ARG A 343 18.12 0.40 -20.65
CA ARG A 343 19.19 -0.55 -20.99
C ARG A 343 20.38 -0.46 -20.04
N ALA A 344 20.80 0.75 -19.72
CA ALA A 344 21.94 0.99 -18.82
C ALA A 344 21.66 0.54 -17.39
N GLU A 345 20.45 0.82 -16.88
CA GLU A 345 19.99 0.33 -15.58
C GLU A 345 19.98 -1.20 -15.56
N HIS A 346 19.40 -1.84 -16.59
CA HIS A 346 19.34 -3.29 -16.69
C HIS A 346 20.73 -3.92 -16.72
N ALA A 347 21.65 -3.41 -17.55
CA ALA A 347 23.02 -3.91 -17.66
C ALA A 347 23.84 -3.73 -16.36
N LEU A 348 23.58 -2.66 -15.59
CA LEU A 348 24.19 -2.49 -14.26
C LEU A 348 23.57 -3.45 -13.24
N GLU A 349 22.25 -3.63 -13.27
CA GLU A 349 21.55 -4.54 -12.37
C GLU A 349 22.04 -5.99 -12.56
N GLU A 350 22.16 -6.46 -13.79
CA GLU A 350 22.68 -7.79 -14.10
C GLU A 350 24.11 -7.99 -13.59
N ARG A 351 24.99 -7.01 -13.80
CA ARG A 351 26.37 -7.04 -13.30
C ARG A 351 26.42 -7.14 -11.76
N ILE A 352 25.64 -6.29 -11.08
CA ILE A 352 25.55 -6.30 -9.61
C ILE A 352 25.02 -7.66 -9.12
N ARG A 353 23.97 -8.21 -9.74
CA ARG A 353 23.42 -9.52 -9.37
C ARG A 353 24.42 -10.65 -9.60
N ALA A 354 25.11 -10.66 -10.74
CA ALA A 354 26.13 -11.66 -11.07
C ALA A 354 27.26 -11.69 -10.03
N ARG A 355 27.61 -10.52 -9.46
CA ARG A 355 28.62 -10.39 -8.42
C ARG A 355 28.12 -10.74 -7.02
N LEU A 356 26.90 -10.33 -6.67
CA LEU A 356 26.32 -10.56 -5.34
C LEU A 356 25.89 -12.01 -5.11
N ARG A 357 25.27 -12.65 -6.12
CA ARG A 357 24.62 -13.95 -5.94
C ARG A 357 25.56 -15.06 -5.46
N PRO A 358 26.77 -15.24 -6.02
CA PRO A 358 27.69 -16.27 -5.53
C PRO A 358 28.11 -16.06 -4.07
N VAL A 359 28.31 -14.81 -3.67
CA VAL A 359 28.71 -14.45 -2.29
C VAL A 359 27.55 -14.69 -1.31
N LEU A 360 26.33 -14.32 -1.70
CA LEU A 360 25.12 -14.53 -0.90
C LEU A 360 24.83 -16.02 -0.74
N ASP A 361 24.87 -16.79 -1.83
CA ASP A 361 24.64 -18.24 -1.83
C ASP A 361 25.69 -18.96 -0.99
N ALA A 362 26.98 -18.60 -1.11
CA ALA A 362 28.05 -19.16 -0.29
C ALA A 362 27.83 -18.87 1.21
N GLY A 363 27.45 -17.65 1.57
CA GLY A 363 27.18 -17.30 2.97
C GLY A 363 25.92 -17.98 3.53
N ILE A 364 24.89 -18.19 2.70
CA ILE A 364 23.70 -18.97 3.07
C ILE A 364 24.09 -20.44 3.29
N ALA A 365 24.82 -21.06 2.36
CA ALA A 365 25.26 -22.45 2.47
C ALA A 365 26.17 -22.69 3.68
N ALA A 366 27.14 -21.80 3.91
CA ALA A 366 28.10 -21.90 5.01
C ALA A 366 27.49 -21.59 6.41
N SER A 367 26.28 -21.06 6.47
CA SER A 367 25.61 -20.72 7.73
C SER A 367 25.19 -21.94 8.55
N GLY A 368 24.97 -23.09 7.89
CA GLY A 368 24.32 -24.26 8.51
C GLY A 368 22.79 -24.23 8.42
N LEU A 369 22.20 -23.35 7.59
CA LEU A 369 20.81 -23.48 7.14
C LEU A 369 20.63 -24.85 6.47
N ARG A 370 19.69 -25.65 6.98
CA ARG A 370 19.32 -26.94 6.38
C ARG A 370 18.56 -26.69 5.09
N ILE A 371 19.18 -27.04 3.97
CA ILE A 371 18.62 -26.96 2.61
C ILE A 371 18.65 -28.38 2.02
N GLY A 372 17.60 -29.16 2.26
CA GLY A 372 17.49 -30.54 1.83
C GLY A 372 16.58 -30.73 0.60
N CYS A 373 15.41 -30.11 0.61
CA CYS A 373 14.38 -30.31 -0.41
C CYS A 373 14.32 -29.19 -1.46
N ALA A 374 13.58 -29.40 -2.55
CA ALA A 374 13.41 -28.42 -3.63
C ALA A 374 12.79 -27.10 -3.13
N VAL A 375 11.81 -27.18 -2.23
CA VAL A 375 11.17 -26.02 -1.58
C VAL A 375 12.18 -25.19 -0.80
N GLU A 376 13.06 -25.83 -0.02
CA GLU A 376 14.11 -25.13 0.74
C GLU A 376 15.17 -24.51 -0.18
N ARG A 377 15.52 -25.15 -1.31
CA ARG A 377 16.43 -24.59 -2.32
C ARG A 377 15.85 -23.35 -3.00
N ALA A 378 14.60 -23.41 -3.42
CA ALA A 378 13.89 -22.25 -3.98
C ALA A 378 13.81 -21.10 -2.95
N ALA A 379 13.53 -21.43 -1.69
CA ALA A 379 13.50 -20.47 -0.61
C ALA A 379 14.88 -19.82 -0.33
N ALA A 380 15.97 -20.58 -0.39
CA ALA A 380 17.33 -20.06 -0.26
C ALA A 380 17.71 -19.11 -1.41
N ARG A 381 17.37 -19.47 -2.66
CA ARG A 381 17.56 -18.57 -3.82
C ARG A 381 16.76 -17.30 -3.68
N LYS A 382 15.49 -17.40 -3.27
CA LYS A 382 14.64 -16.25 -2.97
C LYS A 382 15.25 -15.35 -1.90
N LEU A 383 15.87 -15.91 -0.85
CA LEU A 383 16.55 -15.14 0.18
C LEU A 383 17.73 -14.35 -0.40
N ALA A 384 18.58 -14.99 -1.21
CA ALA A 384 19.69 -14.32 -1.88
C ALA A 384 19.18 -13.19 -2.80
N ASP A 385 18.15 -13.45 -3.61
CA ASP A 385 17.59 -12.47 -4.53
C ASP A 385 16.94 -11.28 -3.79
N GLU A 386 16.25 -11.52 -2.67
CA GLU A 386 15.71 -10.45 -1.82
C GLU A 386 16.81 -9.58 -1.19
N LEU A 387 17.94 -10.16 -0.79
CA LEU A 387 19.07 -9.39 -0.25
C LEU A 387 19.79 -8.60 -1.35
N ALA A 388 19.95 -9.18 -2.54
CA ALA A 388 20.49 -8.47 -3.70
C ALA A 388 19.60 -7.28 -4.10
N ASP A 389 18.27 -7.45 -4.10
CA ASP A 389 17.33 -6.35 -4.35
C ASP A 389 17.54 -5.20 -3.36
N ARG A 390 17.76 -5.48 -2.07
CA ARG A 390 18.02 -4.43 -1.07
C ARG A 390 19.28 -3.65 -1.39
N VAL A 391 20.34 -4.33 -1.83
CA VAL A 391 21.57 -3.66 -2.28
C VAL A 391 21.30 -2.80 -3.52
N ILE A 392 20.57 -3.30 -4.50
CA ILE A 392 20.25 -2.57 -5.75
C ILE A 392 19.33 -1.37 -5.50
N GLU A 393 18.35 -1.49 -4.60
CA GLU A 393 17.35 -0.46 -4.34
C GLU A 393 17.81 0.60 -3.33
N ARG A 394 18.50 0.19 -2.26
CA ARG A 394 18.89 1.06 -1.12
C ARG A 394 20.39 1.31 -1.04
N GLY A 395 21.20 0.50 -1.72
CA GLY A 395 22.66 0.60 -1.74
C GLY A 395 23.36 -0.28 -0.71
N PHE A 396 22.62 -0.70 0.31
CA PHE A 396 23.11 -1.61 1.33
C PHE A 396 21.95 -2.39 1.97
N PHE A 397 22.28 -3.44 2.69
CA PHE A 397 21.38 -4.03 3.67
C PHE A 397 22.05 -4.19 5.03
N THR A 398 21.24 -4.25 6.08
CA THR A 398 21.67 -4.34 7.49
C THR A 398 21.41 -5.74 8.07
N PHE A 399 22.00 -6.03 9.23
CA PHE A 399 21.69 -7.24 9.98
C PHE A 399 20.20 -7.39 10.32
N GLY A 400 19.50 -6.29 10.64
CA GLY A 400 18.06 -6.32 10.91
C GLY A 400 17.26 -6.74 9.67
N GLU A 401 17.61 -6.23 8.50
CA GLU A 401 16.97 -6.63 7.24
C GLU A 401 17.30 -8.07 6.85
N LEU A 402 18.55 -8.52 7.09
CA LEU A 402 18.94 -9.92 6.92
C LEU A 402 18.09 -10.82 7.79
N ARG A 403 17.96 -10.50 9.08
CA ARG A 403 17.09 -11.23 10.00
C ARG A 403 15.65 -11.25 9.50
N ASP A 404 15.09 -10.10 9.14
CA ASP A 404 13.69 -9.99 8.71
C ASP A 404 13.43 -10.75 7.41
N ALA A 405 14.41 -10.81 6.50
CA ALA A 405 14.36 -11.66 5.32
C ALA A 405 14.28 -13.14 5.72
N VAL A 406 15.16 -13.63 6.61
CA VAL A 406 15.09 -15.03 7.12
C VAL A 406 13.78 -15.29 7.89
N ALA A 407 13.31 -14.33 8.69
CA ALA A 407 12.08 -14.43 9.47
C ALA A 407 10.82 -14.54 8.59
N ARG A 408 10.83 -13.99 7.37
CA ARG A 408 9.76 -14.13 6.38
C ARG A 408 9.95 -15.31 5.44
N ASN A 409 11.19 -15.72 5.21
CA ASN A 409 11.53 -16.78 4.26
C ASN A 409 11.09 -18.17 4.77
N PRO A 410 10.64 -19.09 3.88
CA PRO A 410 10.36 -20.48 4.23
C PRO A 410 11.53 -21.28 4.82
N ALA A 411 12.76 -20.98 4.40
CA ALA A 411 13.97 -21.62 4.90
C ALA A 411 14.30 -21.11 6.31
N LYS A 412 13.86 -21.88 7.31
CA LYS A 412 13.99 -21.53 8.73
C LYS A 412 15.26 -22.10 9.38
N LEU A 413 15.75 -21.40 10.39
CA LEU A 413 16.86 -21.83 11.23
C LEU A 413 16.52 -23.14 11.96
N PRO A 414 17.45 -24.10 12.04
CA PRO A 414 17.33 -25.23 12.95
C PRO A 414 17.42 -24.78 14.42
N ASP A 415 16.99 -25.65 15.34
CA ASP A 415 17.25 -25.46 16.77
C ASP A 415 18.75 -25.57 17.07
N LEU A 416 19.20 -24.94 18.15
CA LEU A 416 20.60 -24.98 18.57
C LEU A 416 21.02 -26.41 18.91
N SER A 417 22.11 -26.85 18.31
CA SER A 417 22.69 -28.19 18.51
C SER A 417 23.41 -28.34 19.86
N GLY A 418 23.86 -27.24 20.48
CA GLY A 418 24.48 -27.27 21.81
C GLY A 418 25.13 -25.95 22.26
N PRO A 419 25.81 -25.92 23.43
CA PRO A 419 26.41 -24.71 24.01
C PRO A 419 27.48 -24.06 23.13
N ARG A 420 28.23 -24.87 22.38
CA ARG A 420 29.25 -24.37 21.44
C ARG A 420 28.64 -23.51 20.35
N GLU A 421 27.46 -23.87 19.86
CA GLU A 421 26.75 -23.11 18.83
C GLU A 421 26.22 -21.77 19.39
N PHE A 422 25.78 -21.74 20.64
CA PHE A 422 25.43 -20.48 21.32
C PHE A 422 26.63 -19.51 21.40
N LEU A 423 27.81 -20.01 21.78
CA LEU A 423 29.03 -19.18 21.89
C LEU A 423 29.56 -18.70 20.53
N LEU A 424 29.57 -19.58 19.52
CA LEU A 424 29.99 -19.23 18.17
C LEU A 424 28.95 -18.38 17.42
N GLY A 425 27.69 -18.45 17.83
CA GLY A 425 26.55 -17.84 17.16
C GLY A 425 25.77 -18.86 16.30
N ASP A 426 24.46 -18.65 16.30
CA ASP A 426 23.49 -19.37 15.46
C ASP A 426 23.76 -19.12 13.96
N PRO A 427 23.05 -19.83 13.04
CA PRO A 427 23.29 -19.66 11.61
C PRO A 427 23.15 -18.20 11.13
N LEU A 428 22.23 -17.41 11.73
CA LEU A 428 22.09 -16.00 11.39
C LEU A 428 23.34 -15.17 11.74
N LEU A 429 23.92 -15.38 12.93
CA LEU A 429 25.19 -14.74 13.32
C LEU A 429 26.39 -15.27 12.52
N ARG A 430 26.31 -16.46 11.93
CA ARG A 430 27.31 -16.97 10.99
C ARG A 430 27.19 -16.31 9.62
N MET A 431 25.97 -16.06 9.14
CA MET A 431 25.73 -15.26 7.94
C MET A 431 26.25 -13.83 8.12
N ASP A 432 25.96 -13.19 9.25
CA ASP A 432 26.50 -11.85 9.59
C ASP A 432 28.02 -11.80 9.47
N ARG A 433 28.71 -12.84 9.96
CA ARG A 433 30.17 -12.95 9.87
C ARG A 433 30.66 -13.23 8.44
N HIS A 434 29.97 -14.07 7.68
CA HIS A 434 30.32 -14.41 6.30
C HIS A 434 30.16 -13.21 5.36
N PHE A 435 29.10 -12.41 5.53
CA PHE A 435 28.85 -11.25 4.68
C PHE A 435 29.72 -10.04 5.01
N ALA A 436 30.19 -9.92 6.26
CA ALA A 436 30.90 -8.73 6.74
C ALA A 436 32.12 -8.31 5.91
N ALA A 437 32.90 -9.25 5.39
CA ALA A 437 34.11 -8.94 4.61
C ALA A 437 33.88 -8.90 3.09
N PRO A 438 33.24 -9.90 2.45
CA PRO A 438 33.05 -9.91 1.00
C PRO A 438 32.06 -8.84 0.50
N LEU A 439 31.12 -8.43 1.33
CA LEU A 439 30.10 -7.42 1.00
C LEU A 439 30.40 -6.08 1.67
N GLU A 440 31.67 -5.77 1.91
CA GLU A 440 32.04 -4.51 2.54
C GLU A 440 31.57 -3.31 1.70
N GLY A 441 30.98 -2.32 2.36
CA GLY A 441 30.37 -1.15 1.72
C GLY A 441 28.90 -1.31 1.33
N VAL A 442 28.43 -2.55 1.10
CA VAL A 442 27.03 -2.87 0.73
C VAL A 442 26.31 -3.75 1.77
N TYR A 443 27.02 -4.28 2.77
CA TYR A 443 26.45 -4.91 3.95
C TYR A 443 26.91 -4.19 5.23
N ARG A 444 25.95 -3.87 6.10
CA ARG A 444 26.20 -3.30 7.43
C ARG A 444 26.00 -4.37 8.49
N ARG A 445 27.12 -4.79 9.07
CA ARG A 445 27.18 -5.77 10.15
C ARG A 445 26.35 -5.33 11.35
N GLY A 446 25.75 -6.30 12.05
CA GLY A 446 24.94 -6.04 13.23
C GLY A 446 25.71 -5.35 14.36
N GLU A 447 25.08 -4.33 14.94
CA GLU A 447 25.58 -3.63 16.12
C GLU A 447 25.73 -4.60 17.31
N ILE A 448 26.52 -4.22 18.31
CA ILE A 448 26.84 -5.11 19.44
C ILE A 448 25.55 -5.56 20.15
N TYR A 449 24.63 -4.64 20.44
CA TYR A 449 23.39 -4.98 21.14
C TYR A 449 22.47 -5.89 20.32
N LEU A 450 22.38 -5.72 18.99
CA LEU A 450 21.59 -6.59 18.11
C LEU A 450 22.12 -8.02 18.09
N ARG A 451 23.45 -8.19 18.03
CA ARG A 451 24.08 -9.52 18.03
C ARG A 451 23.90 -10.22 19.37
N TRP A 452 24.00 -9.48 20.47
CA TRP A 452 23.71 -10.01 21.80
C TRP A 452 22.24 -10.36 21.98
N LEU A 453 21.33 -9.52 21.50
CA LEU A 453 19.89 -9.79 21.53
C LEU A 453 19.56 -11.06 20.73
N GLN A 454 20.12 -11.22 19.53
CA GLN A 454 19.97 -12.45 18.75
C GLN A 454 20.51 -13.67 19.50
N ARG A 455 21.69 -13.55 20.09
CA ARG A 455 22.32 -14.64 20.86
C ARG A 455 21.47 -15.03 22.07
N LEU A 456 21.00 -14.08 22.88
CA LEU A 456 20.18 -14.38 24.05
C LEU A 456 18.81 -14.94 23.66
N SER A 457 18.15 -14.36 22.66
CA SER A 457 16.86 -14.86 22.17
C SER A 457 16.95 -16.24 21.52
N SER A 458 18.12 -16.65 21.01
CA SER A 458 18.34 -18.02 20.54
C SER A 458 18.18 -19.09 21.63
N LEU A 459 18.46 -18.74 22.90
CA LEU A 459 18.19 -19.66 24.02
C LEU A 459 16.69 -19.80 24.26
N ALA A 460 15.96 -18.68 24.24
CA ALA A 460 14.52 -18.66 24.45
C ALA A 460 13.74 -19.30 23.29
N PHE A 461 14.19 -19.14 22.05
CA PHE A 461 13.41 -19.51 20.86
C PHE A 461 14.03 -20.65 20.04
N GLY A 462 15.32 -20.92 20.20
CA GLY A 462 16.06 -21.96 19.48
C GLY A 462 16.33 -23.22 20.31
N THR A 463 15.77 -23.33 21.52
CA THR A 463 15.86 -24.53 22.36
C THR A 463 14.48 -25.02 22.80
N ARG A 464 14.33 -26.33 23.02
CA ARG A 464 13.08 -26.91 23.56
C ARG A 464 12.66 -26.31 24.92
N PRO A 465 13.52 -26.25 25.97
CA PRO A 465 13.12 -25.70 27.27
C PRO A 465 12.83 -24.20 27.23
N GLY A 466 13.65 -23.41 26.51
CA GLY A 466 13.40 -21.97 26.36
C GLY A 466 12.06 -21.69 25.66
N ARG A 467 11.74 -22.46 24.62
CA ARG A 467 10.49 -22.33 23.86
C ARG A 467 9.29 -22.71 24.71
N PHE A 468 9.43 -23.75 25.55
CA PHE A 468 8.42 -24.12 26.53
C PHE A 468 8.14 -22.97 27.50
N LEU A 469 9.18 -22.43 28.15
CA LEU A 469 9.04 -21.31 29.07
C LEU A 469 8.41 -20.09 28.40
N THR A 470 8.83 -19.78 27.17
CA THR A 470 8.30 -18.66 26.40
C THR A 470 6.80 -18.85 26.11
N ARG A 471 6.41 -20.01 25.59
CA ARG A 471 5.03 -20.29 25.15
C ARG A 471 4.03 -20.42 26.28
N TYR A 472 4.42 -21.09 27.36
CA TYR A 472 3.50 -21.51 28.42
C TYR A 472 3.60 -20.64 29.68
N VAL A 473 4.66 -19.85 29.84
CA VAL A 473 4.83 -18.96 31.01
C VAL A 473 4.94 -17.50 30.58
N ALA A 474 5.96 -17.13 29.81
CA ALA A 474 6.23 -15.72 29.51
C ALA A 474 5.10 -15.04 28.71
N LEU A 475 4.60 -15.69 27.65
CA LEU A 475 3.53 -15.14 26.80
C LEU A 475 2.19 -14.98 27.53
N PRO A 476 1.63 -16.02 28.19
CA PRO A 476 0.33 -15.91 28.85
C PRO A 476 0.36 -14.96 30.05
N PHE A 477 1.34 -15.12 30.95
CA PHE A 477 1.40 -14.33 32.17
C PHE A 477 1.97 -12.93 31.94
N GLY A 478 2.98 -12.78 31.07
CA GLY A 478 3.43 -11.45 30.64
C GLY A 478 2.34 -10.69 29.88
N GLY A 479 1.57 -11.38 29.04
CA GLY A 479 0.39 -10.81 28.39
C GLY A 479 -0.70 -10.39 29.39
N ALA A 480 -0.96 -11.19 30.43
CA ALA A 480 -1.91 -10.86 31.48
C ALA A 480 -1.52 -9.59 32.23
N PHE A 481 -0.23 -9.44 32.58
CA PHE A 481 0.30 -8.22 33.18
C PHE A 481 0.02 -7.00 32.29
N VAL A 482 0.38 -7.06 31.00
CA VAL A 482 0.19 -5.94 30.06
C VAL A 482 -1.29 -5.61 29.88
N VAL A 483 -2.17 -6.60 29.78
CA VAL A 483 -3.62 -6.39 29.62
C VAL A 483 -4.23 -5.74 30.85
N LEU A 484 -3.93 -6.25 32.05
CA LEU A 484 -4.48 -5.74 33.30
C LEU A 484 -4.00 -4.31 33.58
N GLU A 485 -2.70 -4.06 33.44
CA GLU A 485 -2.12 -2.73 33.66
C GLU A 485 -2.59 -1.74 32.58
N GLY A 486 -2.67 -2.19 31.32
CA GLY A 486 -3.19 -1.39 30.22
C GLY A 486 -4.65 -0.99 30.41
N LEU A 487 -5.51 -1.94 30.81
CA LEU A 487 -6.94 -1.67 31.03
C LEU A 487 -7.16 -0.74 32.23
N GLN A 488 -6.39 -0.93 33.31
CA GLN A 488 -6.37 -0.05 34.47
C GLN A 488 -6.11 1.40 34.06
N HIS A 489 -5.22 1.63 33.08
CA HIS A 489 -4.93 2.98 32.58
C HIS A 489 -6.01 3.56 31.68
N LEU A 490 -6.61 2.75 30.81
CA LEU A 490 -7.73 3.20 29.99
C LEU A 490 -8.89 3.69 30.87
N ILE A 491 -9.16 3.00 31.98
CA ILE A 491 -10.21 3.38 32.94
C ILE A 491 -9.81 4.61 33.76
N ALA A 492 -8.55 4.69 34.20
CA ALA A 492 -8.03 5.86 34.92
C ALA A 492 -8.09 7.17 34.11
N MET A 493 -8.02 7.09 32.78
CA MET A 493 -8.17 8.26 31.90
C MET A 493 -9.56 8.92 32.01
N VAL A 494 -10.57 8.18 32.44
CA VAL A 494 -11.94 8.67 32.72
C VAL A 494 -12.10 9.06 34.20
N ARG A 495 -10.98 9.30 34.91
CA ARG A 495 -10.90 9.63 36.35
C ARG A 495 -11.41 8.54 37.32
N ILE A 496 -11.57 7.31 36.85
CA ILE A 496 -11.97 6.16 37.70
C ILE A 496 -10.71 5.37 38.07
N HIS A 497 -10.35 5.32 39.36
CA HIS A 497 -9.19 4.58 39.83
C HIS A 497 -9.61 3.17 40.25
N VAL A 498 -9.15 2.16 39.52
CA VAL A 498 -9.41 0.74 39.81
C VAL A 498 -8.09 0.00 39.93
N HIS A 499 -8.00 -0.97 40.85
CA HIS A 499 -6.82 -1.82 41.00
C HIS A 499 -7.09 -3.18 40.35
N LEU A 500 -6.75 -3.30 39.06
CA LEU A 500 -7.05 -4.52 38.28
C LEU A 500 -5.96 -5.58 38.40
N LEU A 501 -4.71 -5.22 38.70
CA LEU A 501 -3.60 -6.16 38.79
C LEU A 501 -3.45 -6.74 40.21
N THR A 502 -4.26 -7.73 40.56
CA THR A 502 -4.12 -8.50 41.81
C THR A 502 -3.51 -9.87 41.51
N PRO A 503 -2.91 -10.58 42.50
CA PRO A 503 -2.39 -11.94 42.27
C PRO A 503 -3.44 -12.89 41.68
N VAL A 504 -4.70 -12.75 42.12
CA VAL A 504 -5.83 -13.55 41.64
C VAL A 504 -6.20 -13.19 40.20
N SER A 505 -6.40 -11.91 39.89
CA SER A 505 -6.74 -11.50 38.52
C SER A 505 -5.61 -11.79 37.54
N PHE A 506 -4.34 -11.62 37.96
CA PHE A 506 -3.17 -11.99 37.19
C PHE A 506 -3.14 -13.49 36.88
N ALA A 507 -3.38 -14.34 37.86
CA ALA A 507 -3.45 -15.78 37.66
C ALA A 507 -4.63 -16.18 36.75
N LEU A 508 -5.83 -15.64 36.98
CA LEU A 508 -7.02 -15.93 36.18
C LEU A 508 -6.86 -15.49 34.73
N VAL A 509 -6.40 -14.26 34.48
CA VAL A 509 -6.16 -13.76 33.13
C VAL A 509 -5.00 -14.52 32.47
N GLY A 510 -3.95 -14.86 33.22
CA GLY A 510 -2.85 -15.69 32.74
C GLY A 510 -3.30 -17.07 32.27
N LEU A 511 -4.11 -17.77 33.08
CA LEU A 511 -4.70 -19.07 32.74
C LEU A 511 -5.70 -18.96 31.58
N PHE A 512 -6.50 -17.90 31.54
CA PHE A 512 -7.41 -17.62 30.43
C PHE A 512 -6.65 -17.44 29.12
N LEU A 513 -5.59 -16.62 29.11
CA LEU A 513 -4.73 -16.42 27.94
C LEU A 513 -3.99 -17.71 27.55
N LEU A 514 -3.54 -18.50 28.52
CA LEU A 514 -2.93 -19.81 28.27
C LEU A 514 -3.89 -20.73 27.52
N GLY A 515 -5.14 -20.81 27.96
CA GLY A 515 -6.21 -21.55 27.27
C GLY A 515 -6.48 -21.00 25.87
N LEU A 516 -6.57 -19.69 25.71
CA LEU A 516 -6.84 -19.03 24.44
C LEU A 516 -5.73 -19.28 23.39
N ILE A 517 -4.48 -19.29 23.84
CA ILE A 517 -3.30 -19.47 22.98
C ILE A 517 -3.17 -20.93 22.54
N HIS A 518 -3.27 -21.89 23.47
CA HIS A 518 -2.87 -23.28 23.23
C HIS A 518 -4.04 -24.25 22.97
N LEU A 519 -5.26 -23.94 23.41
CA LEU A 519 -6.42 -24.84 23.25
C LEU A 519 -7.36 -24.36 22.15
N ALA A 520 -7.36 -25.05 21.01
CA ALA A 520 -8.23 -24.71 19.88
C ALA A 520 -9.72 -24.75 20.27
N ARG A 521 -10.15 -25.78 21.02
CA ARG A 521 -11.53 -25.93 21.52
C ARG A 521 -11.95 -24.73 22.37
N PHE A 522 -11.08 -24.28 23.29
CA PHE A 522 -11.35 -23.12 24.13
C PHE A 522 -11.48 -21.84 23.30
N ARG A 523 -10.60 -21.62 22.32
CA ARG A 523 -10.71 -20.49 21.40
C ARG A 523 -12.00 -20.50 20.59
N HIS A 524 -12.44 -21.67 20.11
CA HIS A 524 -13.73 -21.80 19.43
C HIS A 524 -14.90 -21.47 20.36
N ALA A 525 -14.92 -22.02 21.58
CA ALA A 525 -15.94 -21.71 22.58
C ALA A 525 -16.01 -20.22 22.93
N VAL A 526 -14.86 -19.57 23.18
CA VAL A 526 -14.80 -18.11 23.42
C VAL A 526 -15.32 -17.33 22.21
N ALA A 527 -14.95 -17.72 20.98
CA ALA A 527 -15.43 -17.08 19.77
C ALA A 527 -16.93 -17.29 19.54
N GLU A 528 -17.50 -18.42 19.95
CA GLU A 528 -18.95 -18.67 19.91
C GLU A 528 -19.69 -17.83 20.95
N ILE A 529 -19.17 -17.75 22.18
CA ILE A 529 -19.73 -16.88 23.24
C ILE A 529 -19.72 -15.42 22.77
N LEU A 530 -18.60 -14.94 22.22
CA LEU A 530 -18.51 -13.57 21.70
C LEU A 530 -19.45 -13.33 20.52
N ARG A 531 -19.61 -14.30 19.61
CA ARG A 531 -20.56 -14.21 18.49
C ARG A 531 -22.00 -14.20 19.00
N ALA A 532 -22.35 -15.07 19.93
CA ALA A 532 -23.68 -15.11 20.54
C ALA A 532 -23.99 -13.81 21.29
N ALA A 533 -23.02 -13.28 22.05
CA ALA A 533 -23.14 -11.99 22.73
C ALA A 533 -23.32 -10.84 21.72
N TRP A 534 -22.56 -10.83 20.62
CA TRP A 534 -22.72 -9.84 19.56
C TRP A 534 -24.09 -9.96 18.87
N THR A 535 -24.52 -11.16 18.52
CA THR A 535 -25.84 -11.40 17.90
C THR A 535 -26.96 -11.00 18.85
N ALA A 536 -26.86 -11.33 20.14
CA ALA A 536 -27.83 -10.91 21.15
C ALA A 536 -27.83 -9.39 21.31
N ALA A 537 -26.66 -8.74 21.38
CA ALA A 537 -26.57 -7.28 21.45
C ALA A 537 -27.13 -6.62 20.19
N HIS A 538 -26.82 -7.14 19.00
CA HIS A 538 -27.33 -6.63 17.73
C HIS A 538 -28.84 -6.79 17.64
N LEU A 539 -29.35 -7.95 18.05
CA LEU A 539 -30.78 -8.23 18.12
C LEU A 539 -31.47 -7.26 19.09
N VAL A 540 -31.00 -7.16 20.34
CA VAL A 540 -31.64 -6.35 21.37
C VAL A 540 -31.55 -4.85 21.08
N LEU A 541 -30.39 -4.38 20.62
CA LEU A 541 -30.12 -2.94 20.47
C LEU A 541 -30.54 -2.39 19.11
N LEU A 542 -30.58 -3.20 18.05
CA LEU A 542 -30.80 -2.72 16.69
C LEU A 542 -31.97 -3.40 15.98
N ASP A 543 -32.02 -4.73 15.93
CA ASP A 543 -33.02 -5.43 15.13
C ASP A 543 -34.40 -5.43 15.80
N LEU A 544 -34.48 -5.78 17.08
CA LEU A 544 -35.73 -5.83 17.85
C LEU A 544 -36.45 -4.46 17.85
N PRO A 545 -35.78 -3.31 18.08
CA PRO A 545 -36.42 -2.01 17.91
C PRO A 545 -36.96 -1.80 16.49
N ARG A 546 -36.16 -2.10 15.45
CA ARG A 546 -36.58 -1.94 14.04
C ARG A 546 -37.80 -2.80 13.72
N THR A 547 -37.77 -4.07 14.10
CA THR A 547 -38.88 -5.01 13.87
C THR A 547 -40.13 -4.54 14.59
N VAL A 548 -40.04 -4.10 15.86
CA VAL A 548 -41.16 -3.51 16.61
C VAL A 548 -41.70 -2.26 15.90
N PHE A 549 -40.83 -1.39 15.39
CA PHE A 549 -41.22 -0.19 14.63
C PHE A 549 -41.83 -0.49 13.25
N ASP A 550 -41.59 -1.68 12.71
CA ASP A 550 -42.11 -2.17 11.43
C ASP A 550 -43.31 -3.12 11.60
N LEU A 551 -43.80 -3.38 12.82
CA LEU A 551 -45.05 -4.10 13.01
C LEU A 551 -46.24 -3.28 12.48
N PRO A 552 -47.30 -3.90 11.90
CA PRO A 552 -48.45 -3.19 11.34
C PRO A 552 -49.13 -2.19 12.31
N PRO A 553 -49.33 -2.51 13.62
CA PRO A 553 -49.89 -1.54 14.58
C PRO A 553 -48.98 -0.34 14.80
N MET A 554 -47.66 -0.56 14.83
CA MET A 554 -46.67 0.49 15.04
C MET A 554 -46.50 1.37 13.79
N ARG A 555 -46.59 0.78 12.59
CA ARG A 555 -46.66 1.52 11.32
C ARG A 555 -47.91 2.39 11.24
N TRP A 556 -49.05 1.88 11.71
CA TRP A 556 -50.29 2.66 11.80
C TRP A 556 -50.13 3.80 12.82
N LEU A 557 -49.65 3.51 14.03
CA LEU A 557 -49.41 4.52 15.08
C LEU A 557 -48.46 5.62 14.59
N ARG A 558 -47.37 5.25 13.89
CA ARG A 558 -46.39 6.17 13.31
C ARG A 558 -46.97 7.13 12.26
N ARG A 559 -48.07 6.76 11.61
CA ARG A 559 -48.77 7.61 10.63
C ARG A 559 -49.71 8.62 11.31
N THR A 560 -50.12 8.38 12.56
CA THR A 560 -51.00 9.27 13.30
C THR A 560 -50.33 10.61 13.62
N ARG A 561 -51.13 11.68 13.63
CA ARG A 561 -50.68 13.03 14.03
C ARG A 561 -50.12 13.08 15.47
N PRO A 562 -50.74 12.47 16.50
CA PRO A 562 -50.20 12.51 17.87
C PRO A 562 -48.82 11.86 18.00
N TRP A 563 -48.55 10.75 17.29
CA TRP A 563 -47.21 10.14 17.32
C TRP A 563 -46.14 11.04 16.69
N LYS A 564 -46.43 11.65 15.54
CA LYS A 564 -45.51 12.60 14.89
C LYS A 564 -45.26 13.81 15.78
N TRP A 565 -46.28 14.29 16.49
CA TRP A 565 -46.17 15.37 17.46
C TRP A 565 -45.28 14.95 18.65
N LEU A 566 -45.54 13.80 19.27
CA LEU A 566 -44.75 13.27 20.39
C LEU A 566 -43.27 13.10 20.04
N MET A 567 -42.97 12.53 18.88
CA MET A 567 -41.59 12.35 18.44
C MET A 567 -40.88 13.67 18.14
N ARG A 568 -41.62 14.66 17.63
CA ARG A 568 -41.10 15.97 17.23
C ARG A 568 -40.89 16.92 18.41
N PHE A 569 -41.78 16.93 19.39
CA PHE A 569 -41.79 17.91 20.50
C PHE A 569 -41.38 17.32 21.86
N ALA A 570 -41.30 15.99 21.99
CA ALA A 570 -40.89 15.37 23.25
C ALA A 570 -39.66 14.46 23.07
N VAL A 571 -39.78 13.39 22.30
CA VAL A 571 -38.74 12.34 22.28
C VAL A 571 -37.46 12.79 21.59
N GLY A 572 -37.56 13.40 20.40
CA GLY A 572 -36.39 13.90 19.66
C GLY A 572 -35.58 14.96 20.44
N PRO A 573 -36.22 16.02 20.94
CA PRO A 573 -35.57 17.02 21.80
C PRO A 573 -35.00 16.43 23.09
N ALA A 574 -35.68 15.48 23.73
CA ALA A 574 -35.19 14.82 24.94
C ALA A 574 -33.91 14.02 24.70
N LEU A 575 -33.83 13.28 23.59
CA LEU A 575 -32.63 12.51 23.23
C LEU A 575 -31.40 13.40 22.98
N LEU A 576 -31.60 14.61 22.45
CA LEU A 576 -30.52 15.59 22.22
C LEU A 576 -30.19 16.41 23.46
N ALA A 577 -31.18 16.71 24.31
CA ALA A 577 -30.99 17.42 25.57
C ALA A 577 -30.34 16.52 26.65
N ALA A 578 -30.61 15.22 26.65
CA ALA A 578 -30.09 14.27 27.64
C ALA A 578 -28.55 14.31 27.80
N PRO A 579 -27.72 14.18 26.75
CA PRO A 579 -26.27 14.26 26.90
C PRO A 579 -25.76 15.63 27.37
N LEU A 580 -26.49 16.71 27.09
CA LEU A 580 -26.19 18.06 27.60
C LEU A 580 -26.59 18.22 29.07
N ALA A 581 -27.60 17.49 29.53
CA ALA A 581 -28.07 17.47 30.91
C ALA A 581 -27.21 16.60 31.84
N VAL A 582 -26.50 15.58 31.33
CA VAL A 582 -25.60 14.72 32.13
C VAL A 582 -24.52 15.50 32.90
N PRO A 583 -23.71 16.39 32.30
CA PRO A 583 -22.72 17.16 33.05
C PRO A 583 -23.36 18.15 34.03
N VAL A 584 -24.53 18.70 33.70
CA VAL A 584 -25.34 19.56 34.59
C VAL A 584 -25.75 18.78 35.85
N PHE A 585 -26.13 17.51 35.70
CA PHE A 585 -26.49 16.62 36.81
C PHE A 585 -25.31 16.17 37.67
N LEU A 586 -24.09 16.14 37.11
CA LEU A 586 -22.87 15.77 37.83
C LEU A 586 -22.22 16.95 38.58
N LEU A 587 -22.49 18.19 38.17
CA LEU A 587 -21.83 19.39 38.68
C LEU A 587 -22.69 20.25 39.61
N LEU A 588 -24.03 20.11 39.56
CA LEU A 588 -24.96 20.94 40.32
C LEU A 588 -25.73 20.15 41.40
N PRO A 589 -26.18 20.82 42.48
CA PRO A 589 -27.10 20.22 43.43
C PRO A 589 -28.39 19.73 42.76
N ARG A 590 -28.94 18.61 43.23
CA ARG A 590 -30.05 17.87 42.60
C ARG A 590 -31.23 18.75 42.15
N ARG A 591 -31.65 19.73 42.97
CA ARG A 591 -32.76 20.65 42.62
C ARG A 591 -32.41 21.60 41.47
N ALA A 592 -31.20 22.18 41.49
CA ALA A 592 -30.70 23.05 40.44
C ALA A 592 -30.43 22.27 39.14
N ALA A 593 -29.92 21.03 39.26
CA ALA A 593 -29.70 20.14 38.13
C ALA A 593 -31.00 19.77 37.40
N ILE A 594 -32.08 19.45 38.13
CA ILE A 594 -33.39 19.16 37.54
C ILE A 594 -33.93 20.39 36.81
N ALA A 595 -33.93 21.56 37.46
CA ALA A 595 -34.40 22.80 36.84
C ALA A 595 -33.61 23.17 35.58
N ALA A 596 -32.28 23.08 35.63
CA ALA A 596 -31.40 23.33 34.49
C ALA A 596 -31.59 22.30 33.36
N SER A 597 -31.87 21.02 33.69
CA SER A 597 -32.15 19.98 32.69
C SER A 597 -33.48 20.21 31.98
N VAL A 598 -34.52 20.62 32.71
CA VAL A 598 -35.82 20.99 32.14
C VAL A 598 -35.70 22.24 31.25
N ALA A 599 -34.97 23.27 31.71
CA ALA A 599 -34.70 24.46 30.90
C ALA A 599 -33.92 24.12 29.62
N THR A 600 -32.90 23.26 29.73
CA THR A 600 -32.13 22.77 28.57
C THR A 600 -33.02 22.03 27.58
N PHE A 601 -33.90 21.15 28.06
CA PHE A 601 -34.87 20.44 27.24
C PHE A 601 -35.80 21.41 26.48
N LEU A 602 -36.40 22.39 27.18
CA LEU A 602 -37.31 23.36 26.57
C LEU A 602 -36.61 24.24 25.52
N ILE A 603 -35.36 24.66 25.79
CA ILE A 603 -34.56 25.45 24.84
C ILE A 603 -34.24 24.62 23.58
N VAL A 604 -33.83 23.36 23.76
CA VAL A 604 -33.54 22.44 22.65
C VAL A 604 -34.80 22.16 21.83
N ASP A 605 -35.95 21.95 22.49
CA ASP A 605 -37.24 21.74 21.83
C ASP A 605 -37.66 22.95 20.99
N LEU A 606 -37.61 24.16 21.56
CA LEU A 606 -37.95 25.40 20.86
C LEU A 606 -37.03 25.64 19.65
N LEU A 607 -35.72 25.40 19.80
CA LEU A 607 -34.75 25.53 18.72
C LEU A 607 -35.08 24.54 17.59
N LEU A 608 -35.17 23.24 17.89
CA LEU A 608 -35.39 22.19 16.87
C LEU A 608 -36.73 22.33 16.12
N ASN A 609 -37.73 22.94 16.74
CA ASN A 609 -39.06 23.10 16.16
C ASN A 609 -39.31 24.44 15.46
N SER A 610 -38.38 25.41 15.59
CA SER A 610 -38.42 26.67 14.85
C SER A 610 -37.99 26.52 13.37
N PRO A 611 -38.49 27.34 12.43
CA PRO A 611 -38.05 27.31 11.03
C PRO A 611 -36.54 27.52 10.87
N LEU A 612 -35.96 28.44 11.64
CA LEU A 612 -34.52 28.71 11.64
C LEU A 612 -33.71 27.54 12.19
N GLY A 613 -34.19 26.89 13.24
CA GLY A 613 -33.51 25.75 13.83
C GLY A 613 -33.65 24.47 13.02
N GLN A 614 -34.72 24.28 12.24
CA GLN A 614 -34.79 23.19 11.26
C GLN A 614 -33.77 23.38 10.12
N GLU A 615 -33.65 24.61 9.60
CA GLU A 615 -32.64 24.91 8.60
C GLU A 615 -31.21 24.77 9.17
N LEU A 616 -30.98 25.21 10.41
CA LEU A 616 -29.69 25.02 11.10
C LEU A 616 -29.40 23.55 11.40
N ALA A 617 -30.39 22.78 11.85
CA ALA A 617 -30.25 21.36 12.14
C ALA A 617 -29.94 20.57 10.86
N GLU A 618 -30.60 20.89 9.75
CA GLU A 618 -30.25 20.34 8.43
C GLU A 618 -28.81 20.68 8.06
N ARG A 619 -28.38 21.93 8.21
CA ARG A 619 -26.99 22.38 7.93
C ARG A 619 -25.96 21.69 8.83
N VAL A 620 -26.25 21.56 10.13
CA VAL A 620 -25.36 20.94 11.14
C VAL A 620 -25.30 19.44 10.94
N ALA A 621 -26.42 18.76 10.66
CA ALA A 621 -26.43 17.33 10.35
C ALA A 621 -25.66 17.05 9.06
N ASP A 622 -25.87 17.86 8.02
CA ASP A 622 -25.11 17.79 6.78
C ASP A 622 -23.61 18.06 7.01
N TRP A 623 -23.25 19.02 7.87
CA TRP A 623 -21.86 19.29 8.25
C TRP A 623 -21.26 18.15 9.08
N LEU A 624 -21.94 17.66 10.12
CA LEU A 624 -21.50 16.56 10.98
C LEU A 624 -21.31 15.27 10.20
N LEU A 625 -22.20 14.93 9.27
CA LEU A 625 -22.08 13.71 8.47
C LEU A 625 -20.97 13.82 7.43
N ARG A 626 -20.82 14.98 6.78
CA ARG A 626 -19.69 15.25 5.88
C ARG A 626 -18.37 15.22 6.65
N SER A 627 -18.31 15.91 7.78
CA SER A 627 -17.15 15.94 8.68
C SER A 627 -16.87 14.58 9.28
N TRP A 628 -17.86 13.77 9.64
CA TRP A 628 -17.64 12.42 10.17
C TRP A 628 -17.07 11.48 9.10
N HIS A 629 -17.63 11.50 7.89
CA HIS A 629 -17.07 10.73 6.77
C HIS A 629 -15.68 11.22 6.40
N GLN A 630 -15.45 12.53 6.39
CA GLN A 630 -14.14 13.11 6.12
C GLN A 630 -13.15 12.79 7.26
N VAL A 631 -13.59 12.83 8.51
CA VAL A 631 -12.72 12.55 9.66
C VAL A 631 -12.34 11.08 9.71
N THR A 632 -13.31 10.18 9.56
CA THR A 632 -13.08 8.74 9.62
C THR A 632 -12.36 8.18 8.38
N ARG A 633 -12.66 8.69 7.17
CA ARG A 633 -12.06 8.18 5.93
C ARG A 633 -10.83 8.96 5.44
N GLU A 634 -10.69 10.22 5.81
CA GLU A 634 -9.60 11.09 5.30
C GLU A 634 -8.70 11.62 6.42
N PHE A 635 -9.26 12.17 7.51
CA PHE A 635 -8.49 12.85 8.56
C PHE A 635 -7.73 11.89 9.47
N VAL A 636 -8.37 10.94 10.16
CA VAL A 636 -7.68 10.02 11.07
C VAL A 636 -6.64 9.16 10.33
N PRO A 637 -6.97 8.50 9.19
CA PRO A 637 -5.94 7.82 8.40
C PRO A 637 -4.94 8.80 7.77
N GLY A 638 -5.34 10.06 7.52
CA GLY A 638 -4.48 11.09 6.96
C GLY A 638 -3.43 11.59 7.96
N VAL A 639 -3.83 11.85 9.21
CA VAL A 639 -2.97 12.23 10.32
C VAL A 639 -2.04 11.08 10.67
N LEU A 640 -2.55 9.84 10.75
CA LEU A 640 -1.69 8.69 10.99
C LEU A 640 -0.65 8.50 9.88
N ARG A 641 -1.08 8.61 8.60
CA ARG A 641 -0.15 8.58 7.47
C ARG A 641 0.83 9.74 7.52
N TRP A 642 0.39 10.94 7.84
CA TRP A 642 1.25 12.11 7.95
C TRP A 642 2.29 11.94 9.06
N VAL A 643 1.91 11.40 10.23
CA VAL A 643 2.85 11.09 11.31
C VAL A 643 3.86 10.04 10.86
N LEU A 644 3.41 8.97 10.20
CA LEU A 644 4.29 7.92 9.67
C LEU A 644 5.20 8.45 8.56
N ASP A 645 4.68 9.26 7.64
CA ASP A 645 5.42 9.87 6.53
C ASP A 645 6.45 10.89 7.05
N LEU A 646 6.08 11.69 8.06
CA LEU A 646 6.99 12.61 8.74
C LEU A 646 8.11 11.85 9.45
N PHE A 647 7.77 10.75 10.14
CA PHE A 647 8.75 9.90 10.80
C PHE A 647 9.69 9.22 9.79
N HIS A 648 9.15 8.64 8.71
CA HIS A 648 9.95 8.08 7.63
C HIS A 648 10.84 9.15 7.01
N ALA A 649 10.32 10.35 6.72
CA ALA A 649 11.11 11.45 6.19
C ALA A 649 12.22 11.89 7.15
N ALA A 650 11.96 11.93 8.46
CA ALA A 650 12.97 12.28 9.47
C ALA A 650 14.06 11.19 9.57
N THR A 651 13.66 9.92 9.61
CA THR A 651 14.56 8.76 9.64
C THR A 651 15.41 8.72 8.38
N ASP A 652 14.79 8.85 7.21
CA ASP A 652 15.48 8.91 5.92
C ASP A 652 16.44 10.10 5.86
N LEU A 653 16.07 11.26 6.42
CA LEU A 653 16.95 12.43 6.47
C LEU A 653 18.17 12.18 7.35
N VAL A 654 17.99 11.54 8.51
CA VAL A 654 19.09 11.15 9.40
C VAL A 654 19.98 10.11 8.71
N GLU A 655 19.41 9.07 8.11
CA GLU A 655 20.16 8.04 7.39
C GLU A 655 20.92 8.60 6.19
N GLN A 656 20.29 9.49 5.41
CA GLN A 656 20.93 10.21 4.31
C GLN A 656 22.02 11.14 4.83
N GLY A 657 21.79 11.82 5.96
CA GLY A 657 22.80 12.63 6.63
C GLY A 657 24.01 11.79 6.99
N ILE A 658 23.78 10.62 7.58
CA ILE A 658 24.85 9.67 7.92
C ILE A 658 25.58 9.20 6.66
N TYR A 659 24.84 8.79 5.64
CA TYR A 659 25.41 8.34 4.39
C TYR A 659 26.24 9.42 3.68
N ARG A 660 25.79 10.69 3.68
CA ARG A 660 26.53 11.79 3.06
C ARG A 660 27.86 12.05 3.75
N VAL A 661 27.87 12.00 5.08
CA VAL A 661 29.13 12.14 5.84
C VAL A 661 30.01 10.91 5.61
N ASP A 662 29.44 9.70 5.60
CA ASP A 662 30.17 8.47 5.24
C ASP A 662 30.80 8.58 3.84
N GLU A 663 30.06 9.09 2.85
CA GLU A 663 30.52 9.29 1.48
C GLU A 663 31.62 10.36 1.38
N PHE A 664 31.48 11.47 2.12
CA PHE A 664 32.49 12.53 2.17
C PHE A 664 33.82 12.04 2.79
N LEU A 665 33.73 11.18 3.80
CA LEU A 665 34.88 10.60 4.50
C LEU A 665 35.49 9.39 3.77
N ARG A 666 34.90 8.91 2.66
CA ARG A 666 35.50 7.86 1.81
C ARG A 666 36.73 8.38 1.09
N PHE A 667 37.65 7.47 0.82
CA PHE A 667 38.90 7.77 0.15
C PHE A 667 38.79 7.46 -1.35
N ARG A 668 39.30 8.38 -2.17
CA ARG A 668 39.34 8.24 -3.63
C ARG A 668 40.79 8.22 -4.14
N PRO A 669 41.08 7.51 -5.24
CA PRO A 669 42.42 7.53 -5.83
C PRO A 669 42.82 8.95 -6.23
N GLY A 670 44.04 9.40 -5.86
CA GLY A 670 44.56 10.73 -6.19
C GLY A 670 44.38 11.81 -5.10
N GLU A 671 43.85 11.47 -3.92
CA GLU A 671 43.74 12.42 -2.79
C GLU A 671 45.10 12.71 -2.13
N SER A 672 45.28 13.94 -1.62
CA SER A 672 46.51 14.35 -0.93
C SER A 672 46.70 13.61 0.39
N ALA A 673 47.95 13.38 0.81
CA ALA A 673 48.26 12.67 2.06
C ALA A 673 47.62 13.34 3.30
N VAL A 674 47.55 14.67 3.32
CA VAL A 674 46.88 15.44 4.38
C VAL A 674 45.39 15.14 4.42
N SER A 675 44.74 15.08 3.25
CA SER A 675 43.32 14.72 3.15
C SER A 675 43.06 13.31 3.68
N VAL A 676 43.95 12.36 3.37
CA VAL A 676 43.84 10.98 3.86
C VAL A 676 43.93 10.92 5.39
N VAL A 677 44.91 11.59 6.01
CA VAL A 677 45.04 11.60 7.47
C VAL A 677 43.84 12.29 8.13
N ALA A 678 43.42 13.44 7.61
CA ALA A 678 42.27 14.19 8.13
C ALA A 678 40.97 13.37 8.04
N LYS A 679 40.70 12.74 6.88
CA LYS A 679 39.54 11.86 6.70
C LYS A 679 39.60 10.62 7.59
N GLY A 680 40.79 10.05 7.82
CA GLY A 680 40.98 8.93 8.73
C GLY A 680 40.63 9.28 10.17
N ALA A 681 41.13 10.41 10.68
CA ALA A 681 40.83 10.87 12.04
C ALA A 681 39.34 11.26 12.19
N ALA A 682 38.80 12.01 11.23
CA ALA A 682 37.39 12.37 11.21
C ALA A 682 36.49 11.12 11.09
N GLY A 683 36.88 10.13 10.29
CA GLY A 683 36.21 8.85 10.13
C GLY A 683 36.14 8.04 11.42
N LEU A 684 37.21 8.04 12.21
CA LEU A 684 37.22 7.38 13.52
C LEU A 684 36.20 8.02 14.49
N VAL A 685 36.25 9.34 14.64
CA VAL A 685 35.29 10.08 15.50
C VAL A 685 33.87 9.90 14.99
N TRP A 686 33.67 10.04 13.68
CA TRP A 686 32.37 9.89 13.03
C TRP A 686 31.79 8.49 13.22
N SER A 687 32.61 7.43 13.19
CA SER A 687 32.14 6.07 13.42
C SER A 687 31.50 5.88 14.80
N ALA A 688 32.07 6.50 15.84
CA ALA A 688 31.51 6.49 17.19
C ALA A 688 30.21 7.31 17.27
N VAL A 689 30.19 8.51 16.66
CA VAL A 689 28.98 9.35 16.60
C VAL A 689 27.84 8.66 15.86
N SER A 690 28.12 8.10 14.68
CA SER A 690 27.14 7.36 13.86
C SER A 690 26.57 6.17 14.62
N TYR A 691 27.40 5.44 15.36
CA TYR A 691 26.96 4.32 16.20
C TYR A 691 26.00 4.78 17.31
N VAL A 692 26.31 5.86 18.03
CA VAL A 692 25.44 6.42 19.08
C VAL A 692 24.12 6.92 18.50
N VAL A 693 24.17 7.66 17.39
CA VAL A 693 22.97 8.17 16.71
C VAL A 693 22.05 7.02 16.30
N ARG A 694 22.59 5.94 15.72
CA ARG A 694 21.80 4.76 15.33
C ARG A 694 21.17 4.06 16.53
N ILE A 695 21.91 3.90 17.63
CA ILE A 695 21.34 3.34 18.87
C ILE A 695 20.17 4.20 19.35
N TYR A 696 20.36 5.51 19.49
CA TYR A 696 19.28 6.38 19.97
C TYR A 696 18.08 6.36 19.03
N LEU A 697 18.31 6.43 17.72
CA LEU A 697 17.25 6.42 16.73
C LEU A 697 16.46 5.10 16.76
N ASN A 698 17.13 3.96 16.62
CA ASN A 698 16.48 2.66 16.42
C ASN A 698 15.94 2.06 17.72
N LEU A 699 16.68 2.21 18.82
CA LEU A 699 16.37 1.56 20.10
C LEU A 699 15.46 2.42 20.99
N LEU A 700 15.63 3.75 20.97
CA LEU A 700 15.01 4.65 21.93
C LEU A 700 13.91 5.52 21.29
N VAL A 701 14.21 6.20 20.18
CA VAL A 701 13.31 7.20 19.57
C VAL A 701 12.25 6.56 18.68
N GLU A 702 12.62 5.65 17.78
CA GLU A 702 11.68 5.02 16.85
C GLU A 702 10.48 4.36 17.57
N PRO A 703 10.68 3.50 18.59
CA PRO A 703 9.56 2.84 19.26
C PRO A 703 8.66 3.81 20.03
N GLN A 704 9.22 4.93 20.47
CA GLN A 704 8.53 5.96 21.24
C GLN A 704 7.57 6.77 20.36
N VAL A 705 8.01 7.14 19.15
CA VAL A 705 7.26 8.01 18.24
C VAL A 705 6.32 7.19 17.34
N ASN A 706 6.73 5.99 16.93
CA ASN A 706 5.93 5.14 16.06
C ASN A 706 4.66 4.66 16.82
N PRO A 707 3.45 5.09 16.42
CA PRO A 707 2.23 4.78 17.16
C PRO A 707 1.93 3.27 17.21
N VAL A 708 2.40 2.51 16.21
CA VAL A 708 2.26 1.05 16.16
C VAL A 708 3.19 0.36 17.15
N LYS A 709 4.37 0.94 17.44
CA LYS A 709 5.32 0.40 18.42
C LYS A 709 5.06 0.93 19.84
N HIS A 710 4.49 2.13 19.96
CA HIS A 710 4.24 2.80 21.23
C HIS A 710 3.15 2.10 22.06
N PHE A 711 1.94 1.95 21.50
CA PHE A 711 0.81 1.43 22.26
C PHE A 711 0.69 -0.10 22.14
N PRO A 712 0.46 -0.85 23.25
CA PRO A 712 0.37 -0.41 24.64
C PRO A 712 1.69 -0.52 25.45
N VAL A 713 2.70 -1.20 24.91
CA VAL A 713 3.87 -1.66 25.69
C VAL A 713 4.73 -0.51 26.20
N VAL A 714 5.02 0.48 25.36
CA VAL A 714 5.85 1.63 25.74
C VAL A 714 5.11 2.46 26.79
N THR A 715 3.80 2.62 26.68
CA THR A 715 2.96 3.34 27.65
C THR A 715 3.00 2.69 29.04
N VAL A 716 2.88 1.36 29.12
CA VAL A 716 3.02 0.63 30.41
C VAL A 716 4.43 0.79 30.96
N SER A 717 5.45 0.70 30.11
CA SER A 717 6.86 0.82 30.51
C SER A 717 7.20 2.21 31.09
N HIS A 718 6.58 3.28 30.58
CA HIS A 718 6.74 4.62 31.17
C HIS A 718 6.34 4.66 32.64
N LYS A 719 5.25 4.00 33.02
CA LYS A 719 4.79 4.04 34.42
C LYS A 719 5.66 3.20 35.34
N ILE A 720 6.27 2.13 34.83
CA ILE A 720 7.24 1.34 35.59
C ILE A 720 8.51 2.17 35.85
N ILE A 721 8.97 2.91 34.82
CA ILE A 721 10.20 3.71 34.91
C ILE A 721 10.00 5.02 35.68
N LEU A 722 8.82 5.65 35.61
CA LEU A 722 8.53 6.95 36.21
C LEU A 722 8.92 7.04 37.71
N PRO A 723 8.52 6.12 38.61
CA PRO A 723 8.91 6.19 40.02
C PRO A 723 10.41 5.98 40.24
N MET A 724 11.11 5.35 39.29
CA MET A 724 12.55 5.13 39.33
C MET A 724 13.35 6.20 38.56
N SER A 725 12.69 7.13 37.89
CA SER A 725 13.31 8.05 36.92
C SER A 725 14.42 8.91 37.53
N VAL A 726 14.22 9.42 38.76
CA VAL A 726 15.22 10.19 39.50
C VAL A 726 16.45 9.34 39.81
N THR A 727 16.26 8.12 40.28
CA THR A 727 17.35 7.19 40.63
C THR A 727 18.14 6.79 39.38
N LEU A 728 17.44 6.43 38.30
CA LEU A 728 18.07 6.08 37.02
C LEU A 728 18.84 7.27 36.42
N THR A 729 18.30 8.49 36.53
CA THR A 729 18.98 9.70 36.04
C THR A 729 20.27 9.94 36.81
N LYS A 730 20.27 9.81 38.15
CA LYS A 730 21.48 9.95 38.98
C LYS A 730 22.53 8.91 38.60
N LEU A 731 22.12 7.66 38.40
CA LEU A 731 23.01 6.55 38.05
C LEU A 731 23.63 6.73 36.65
N LEU A 732 22.84 7.17 35.67
CA LEU A 732 23.32 7.42 34.30
C LEU A 732 24.19 8.69 34.20
N ARG A 733 23.93 9.70 35.04
CA ARG A 733 24.71 10.94 35.07
C ARG A 733 26.13 10.72 35.58
N ALA A 734 26.32 9.87 36.59
CA ALA A 734 27.61 9.68 37.26
C ALA A 734 28.80 9.42 36.30
N PRO A 735 28.74 8.47 35.36
CA PRO A 735 29.83 8.23 34.41
C PRO A 735 30.00 9.34 33.35
N LEU A 736 28.98 10.20 33.14
CA LEU A 736 28.99 11.27 32.13
C LEU A 736 29.51 12.60 32.67
N MET A 737 29.72 12.73 33.98
CA MET A 737 30.21 13.94 34.65
C MET A 737 31.51 14.54 34.04
N PRO A 738 32.48 13.75 33.52
CA PRO A 738 33.66 14.30 32.86
C PRO A 738 33.36 15.18 31.63
N LEU A 739 32.17 15.05 31.03
CA LEU A 739 31.71 15.85 29.88
C LEU A 739 31.09 17.20 30.30
N GLY A 740 31.03 17.49 31.60
CA GLY A 740 30.38 18.68 32.15
C GLY A 740 28.95 18.43 32.61
N SER A 741 28.52 19.14 33.66
CA SER A 741 27.24 18.90 34.34
C SER A 741 26.03 19.11 33.43
N VAL A 742 26.07 20.09 32.53
CA VAL A 742 24.99 20.39 31.58
C VAL A 742 24.81 19.23 30.59
N VAL A 743 25.90 18.79 29.95
CA VAL A 743 25.88 17.69 28.97
C VAL A 743 25.49 16.38 29.65
N ALA A 744 26.07 16.09 30.82
CA ALA A 744 25.76 14.88 31.58
C ALA A 744 24.28 14.81 31.99
N ASN A 745 23.71 15.92 32.47
CA ASN A 745 22.29 16.00 32.82
C ASN A 745 21.40 15.86 31.57
N ALA A 746 21.72 16.57 30.49
CA ALA A 746 20.95 16.51 29.25
C ALA A 746 20.89 15.09 28.68
N LEU A 747 22.03 14.40 28.62
CA LEU A 747 22.10 13.01 28.16
C LEU A 747 21.38 12.06 29.12
N ALA A 748 21.59 12.17 30.44
CA ALA A 748 20.97 11.28 31.41
C ALA A 748 19.43 11.42 31.43
N VAL A 749 18.91 12.64 31.50
CA VAL A 749 17.45 12.89 31.51
C VAL A 749 16.83 12.42 30.20
N SER A 750 17.44 12.75 29.06
CA SER A 750 16.93 12.31 27.74
C SER A 750 16.94 10.79 27.61
N THR A 751 17.99 10.12 28.08
CA THR A 751 18.09 8.65 28.04
C THR A 751 17.01 8.01 28.91
N VAL A 752 16.80 8.48 30.14
CA VAL A 752 15.76 7.94 31.03
C VAL A 752 14.37 8.17 30.46
N PHE A 753 14.13 9.34 29.88
CA PHE A 753 12.85 9.66 29.24
C PHE A 753 12.56 8.74 28.04
N LEU A 754 13.58 8.41 27.24
CA LEU A 754 13.43 7.54 26.07
C LEU A 754 13.61 6.04 26.37
N LEU A 755 14.03 5.67 27.58
CA LEU A 755 14.27 4.29 28.02
C LEU A 755 13.07 3.35 27.81
N PRO A 756 11.80 3.79 28.01
CA PRO A 756 10.63 2.96 27.69
C PRO A 756 10.60 2.46 26.23
N GLY A 757 11.22 3.20 25.30
CA GLY A 757 11.37 2.79 23.90
C GLY A 757 12.05 1.43 23.73
N VAL A 758 12.98 1.07 24.61
CA VAL A 758 13.67 -0.23 24.61
C VAL A 758 12.68 -1.39 24.67
N PHE A 759 11.62 -1.29 25.48
CA PHE A 759 10.63 -2.35 25.60
C PHE A 759 9.77 -2.49 24.34
N GLY A 760 9.41 -1.36 23.73
CA GLY A 760 8.76 -1.34 22.42
C GLY A 760 9.63 -2.04 21.38
N PHE A 761 10.90 -1.65 21.28
CA PHE A 761 11.88 -2.29 20.40
C PHE A 761 11.96 -3.81 20.65
N LEU A 762 12.18 -4.23 21.91
CA LEU A 762 12.32 -5.63 22.28
C LEU A 762 11.11 -6.48 21.87
N VAL A 763 9.88 -6.01 22.08
CA VAL A 763 8.68 -6.78 21.71
C VAL A 763 8.63 -7.08 20.21
N TRP A 764 8.97 -6.11 19.38
CA TRP A 764 8.98 -6.28 17.93
C TRP A 764 10.15 -7.14 17.45
N GLU A 765 11.34 -6.91 18.00
CA GLU A 765 12.54 -7.68 17.65
C GLU A 765 12.44 -9.14 18.08
N LEU A 766 11.93 -9.41 19.30
CA LEU A 766 11.72 -10.76 19.79
C LEU A 766 10.62 -11.49 19.00
N LYS A 767 9.58 -10.77 18.55
CA LYS A 767 8.54 -11.32 17.67
C LYS A 767 9.11 -11.76 16.32
N GLU A 768 10.02 -11.00 15.72
CA GLU A 768 10.68 -11.42 14.48
C GLU A 768 11.71 -12.54 14.74
N ASN A 769 12.48 -12.48 15.83
CA ASN A 769 13.40 -13.56 16.23
C ASN A 769 12.67 -14.89 16.48
N TRP A 770 11.45 -14.85 17.02
CA TRP A 770 10.61 -16.04 17.20
C TRP A 770 10.36 -16.77 15.88
N ARG A 771 10.13 -16.03 14.78
CA ARG A 771 9.79 -16.57 13.46
C ARG A 771 11.00 -17.15 12.70
N LEU A 772 12.22 -16.96 13.21
CA LEU A 772 13.43 -17.48 12.59
C LEU A 772 13.50 -19.01 12.61
N TYR A 773 12.99 -19.64 13.68
CA TYR A 773 13.21 -21.06 13.94
C TYR A 773 12.15 -21.96 13.31
N ARG A 774 12.58 -23.10 12.75
CA ARG A 774 11.71 -24.08 12.08
C ARG A 774 10.62 -24.61 12.98
N ALA A 775 10.93 -24.89 14.25
CA ALA A 775 9.97 -25.35 15.26
C ALA A 775 8.89 -24.29 15.64
N ASN A 776 9.08 -23.03 15.24
CA ASN A 776 8.13 -21.93 15.40
C ASN A 776 7.36 -21.59 14.11
N ARG A 777 7.67 -22.27 12.99
CA ARG A 777 6.98 -22.10 11.71
C ARG A 777 5.48 -22.46 11.87
N PRO A 778 4.56 -21.71 11.24
CA PRO A 778 3.16 -22.11 11.17
C PRO A 778 3.02 -23.52 10.58
N LYS A 779 2.07 -24.32 11.07
CA LYS A 779 1.85 -25.70 10.59
C LYS A 779 1.43 -25.78 9.12
N THR A 780 0.73 -24.76 8.63
CA THR A 780 0.20 -24.66 7.27
C THR A 780 0.81 -23.49 6.51
N LEU A 781 0.77 -23.55 5.18
CA LEU A 781 1.13 -22.42 4.32
C LEU A 781 0.32 -21.18 4.69
N ARG A 782 0.99 -20.02 4.64
CA ARG A 782 0.38 -18.71 4.91
C ARG A 782 0.61 -17.77 3.73
N PRO A 783 -0.26 -16.76 3.56
CA PRO A 783 -0.06 -15.75 2.54
C PRO A 783 1.30 -15.06 2.69
N VAL A 784 2.02 -14.94 1.58
CA VAL A 784 3.32 -14.29 1.47
C VAL A 784 3.12 -12.80 1.26
N VAL A 785 4.07 -12.02 1.77
CA VAL A 785 4.14 -10.58 1.51
C VAL A 785 4.63 -10.37 0.08
N VAL A 786 3.83 -9.64 -0.71
CA VAL A 786 4.12 -9.28 -2.11
C VAL A 786 4.46 -7.80 -2.21
N GLY A 787 3.59 -6.92 -1.70
CA GLY A 787 3.78 -5.46 -1.84
C GLY A 787 4.93 -4.91 -1.00
N SER A 788 5.53 -3.80 -1.46
CA SER A 788 6.66 -3.11 -0.83
C SER A 788 6.41 -2.65 0.61
N HIS A 789 5.14 -2.53 1.02
CA HIS A 789 4.71 -2.12 2.36
C HIS A 789 4.26 -3.28 3.26
N GLY A 790 4.61 -4.53 2.95
CA GLY A 790 4.18 -5.68 3.77
C GLY A 790 2.79 -6.21 3.41
N GLU A 791 2.34 -5.98 2.18
CA GLU A 791 0.99 -6.32 1.73
C GLU A 791 0.94 -7.70 1.07
N THR A 792 -0.08 -8.50 1.35
CA THR A 792 -0.39 -9.75 0.63
C THR A 792 -1.25 -9.45 -0.60
N VAL A 793 -1.43 -10.39 -1.53
CA VAL A 793 -2.32 -10.21 -2.71
C VAL A 793 -3.74 -9.76 -2.31
N PRO A 794 -4.41 -10.35 -1.29
CA PRO A 794 -5.68 -9.84 -0.79
C PRO A 794 -5.60 -8.40 -0.31
N ARG A 795 -4.51 -8.00 0.37
CA ARG A 795 -4.34 -6.62 0.84
C ARG A 795 -4.05 -5.66 -0.31
N LEU A 796 -3.45 -6.09 -1.41
CA LEU A 796 -3.28 -5.24 -2.59
C LEU A 796 -4.62 -4.89 -3.23
N LEU A 797 -5.55 -5.87 -3.30
CA LEU A 797 -6.82 -5.74 -4.00
C LEU A 797 -8.01 -5.28 -3.13
N ARG A 798 -8.03 -5.61 -1.83
CA ARG A 798 -9.17 -5.28 -0.95
C ARG A 798 -9.02 -3.90 -0.28
N PRO A 799 -9.97 -2.97 -0.45
CA PRO A 799 -9.90 -1.66 0.20
C PRO A 799 -9.97 -1.82 1.72
N GLY A 800 -9.13 -1.08 2.44
CA GLY A 800 -9.17 -0.99 3.89
C GLY A 800 -8.25 0.09 4.41
N PHE A 801 -8.20 0.25 5.74
CA PHE A 801 -7.41 1.30 6.39
C PHE A 801 -5.92 1.20 6.04
N HIS A 802 -5.40 -0.03 5.90
CA HIS A 802 -4.03 -0.38 5.46
C HIS A 802 -3.98 -1.37 4.29
N SER A 803 -5.03 -1.40 3.45
CA SER A 803 -5.11 -2.27 2.27
C SER A 803 -5.77 -1.54 1.08
N GLY A 804 -5.69 -2.13 -0.11
CA GLY A 804 -6.26 -1.65 -1.35
C GLY A 804 -5.31 -0.71 -2.08
N THR A 805 -4.01 -1.00 -2.09
CA THR A 805 -3.03 -0.17 -2.81
C THR A 805 -3.38 -0.03 -4.28
N VAL A 806 -3.72 -1.14 -4.95
CA VAL A 806 -4.12 -1.14 -6.36
C VAL A 806 -5.36 -0.27 -6.62
N PRO A 807 -6.53 -0.52 -5.99
CA PRO A 807 -7.73 0.30 -6.24
C PRO A 807 -7.54 1.76 -5.82
N LYS A 808 -6.74 2.06 -4.78
CA LYS A 808 -6.42 3.44 -4.38
C LYS A 808 -5.54 4.15 -5.41
N LEU A 809 -4.58 3.47 -6.02
CA LEU A 809 -3.73 4.04 -7.08
C LEU A 809 -4.56 4.36 -8.32
N PHE A 810 -5.43 3.45 -8.75
CA PHE A 810 -6.38 3.73 -9.83
C PHE A 810 -7.34 4.88 -9.49
N ALA A 811 -7.87 4.94 -8.26
CA ALA A 811 -8.71 6.07 -7.84
C ALA A 811 -7.94 7.40 -7.88
N LYS A 812 -6.65 7.42 -7.52
CA LYS A 812 -5.80 8.62 -7.64
C LYS A 812 -5.52 8.98 -9.09
N LEU A 813 -5.30 7.99 -9.97
CA LEU A 813 -5.14 8.21 -11.42
C LEU A 813 -6.39 8.82 -12.04
N ARG A 814 -7.59 8.35 -11.66
CA ARG A 814 -8.86 8.91 -12.16
C ARG A 814 -9.13 10.32 -11.65
N ARG A 815 -8.67 10.65 -10.43
CA ARG A 815 -8.82 11.99 -9.84
C ARG A 815 -7.80 13.00 -10.35
N ALA A 816 -6.66 12.55 -10.88
CA ALA A 816 -5.64 13.44 -11.43
C ALA A 816 -6.22 14.24 -12.61
N ARG A 817 -6.14 15.56 -12.55
CA ARG A 817 -6.74 16.44 -13.55
C ARG A 817 -5.91 16.46 -14.84
N ARG A 818 -6.57 16.68 -15.99
CA ARG A 818 -5.89 17.02 -17.24
C ARG A 818 -4.95 18.21 -17.01
N GLY A 819 -3.66 18.03 -17.30
CA GLY A 819 -2.58 19.01 -17.03
C GLY A 819 -1.65 18.63 -15.88
N GLU A 820 -2.07 17.78 -14.93
CA GLU A 820 -1.25 17.30 -13.82
C GLU A 820 -0.37 16.10 -14.21
N ARG A 821 0.39 16.21 -15.30
CA ARG A 821 1.22 15.12 -15.87
C ARG A 821 2.12 14.46 -14.82
N ARG A 822 2.67 15.25 -13.90
CA ARG A 822 3.51 14.76 -12.80
C ARG A 822 2.77 13.88 -11.80
N ALA A 823 1.49 14.18 -11.51
CA ALA A 823 0.68 13.35 -10.62
C ALA A 823 0.30 12.03 -11.29
N VAL A 824 -0.05 12.07 -12.58
CA VAL A 824 -0.35 10.87 -13.38
C VAL A 824 0.87 9.95 -13.44
N ALA A 825 2.02 10.47 -13.90
CA ALA A 825 3.27 9.70 -14.00
C ALA A 825 3.69 9.10 -12.65
N LYS A 826 3.53 9.84 -11.55
CA LYS A 826 3.80 9.33 -10.19
C LYS A 826 2.93 8.11 -9.85
N HIS A 827 1.65 8.13 -10.18
CA HIS A 827 0.74 7.03 -9.85
C HIS A 827 0.89 5.84 -10.80
N GLU A 828 1.21 6.06 -12.07
CA GLU A 828 1.56 5.00 -13.03
C GLU A 828 2.87 4.30 -12.64
N ALA A 829 3.90 5.06 -12.25
CA ALA A 829 5.14 4.49 -11.72
C ALA A 829 4.88 3.64 -10.47
N ALA A 830 3.99 4.10 -9.59
CA ALA A 830 3.59 3.31 -8.43
C ALA A 830 2.85 2.02 -8.80
N LEU A 831 2.03 2.00 -9.87
CA LEU A 831 1.42 0.76 -10.39
C LEU A 831 2.46 -0.20 -10.97
N ARG A 832 3.41 0.30 -11.77
CA ARG A 832 4.52 -0.52 -12.29
C ARG A 832 5.34 -1.16 -11.18
N HIS A 833 5.55 -0.45 -10.06
CA HIS A 833 6.18 -1.04 -8.88
C HIS A 833 5.36 -2.18 -8.25
N VAL A 834 4.03 -2.13 -8.31
CA VAL A 834 3.19 -3.26 -7.85
C VAL A 834 3.26 -4.41 -8.84
N GLU A 835 3.25 -4.15 -10.15
CA GLU A 835 3.44 -5.16 -11.20
C GLU A 835 4.76 -5.91 -11.02
N GLU A 836 5.84 -5.18 -10.79
CA GLU A 836 7.16 -5.75 -10.52
C GLU A 836 7.19 -6.58 -9.23
N ALA A 837 6.53 -6.12 -8.17
CA ALA A 837 6.41 -6.88 -6.93
C ALA A 837 5.65 -8.21 -7.12
N VAL A 838 4.58 -8.20 -7.93
CA VAL A 838 3.82 -9.41 -8.30
C VAL A 838 4.66 -10.34 -9.16
N ARG A 839 5.39 -9.80 -10.14
CA ARG A 839 6.33 -10.55 -10.99
C ARG A 839 7.34 -11.32 -10.13
N ARG A 840 8.03 -10.62 -9.22
CA ARG A 840 9.00 -11.22 -8.30
C ARG A 840 8.38 -12.28 -7.40
N PHE A 841 7.16 -12.08 -6.92
CA PHE A 841 6.43 -13.09 -6.14
C PHE A 841 6.23 -14.37 -6.96
N VAL A 842 5.69 -14.27 -8.18
CA VAL A 842 5.44 -15.46 -9.01
C VAL A 842 6.74 -16.14 -9.43
N GLU A 843 7.75 -15.38 -9.83
CA GLU A 843 9.05 -15.93 -10.22
C GLU A 843 9.75 -16.64 -9.07
N ARG A 844 9.80 -16.03 -7.88
CA ARG A 844 10.60 -16.53 -6.74
C ARG A 844 9.89 -17.55 -5.88
N ASP A 845 8.58 -17.45 -5.71
CA ASP A 845 7.82 -18.37 -4.87
C ASP A 845 7.22 -19.54 -5.65
N PHE A 846 7.09 -19.42 -6.98
CA PHE A 846 6.41 -20.42 -7.80
C PHE A 846 7.24 -20.95 -8.97
N LEU A 847 7.69 -20.10 -9.89
CA LEU A 847 8.52 -20.55 -11.03
C LEU A 847 9.92 -21.01 -10.61
N ALA A 848 10.33 -20.74 -9.36
CA ALA A 848 11.49 -21.38 -8.78
C ALA A 848 11.30 -22.90 -8.52
N LEU A 849 10.04 -23.37 -8.47
CA LEU A 849 9.66 -24.77 -8.27
C LEU A 849 9.06 -25.43 -9.51
N ALA A 850 8.51 -24.65 -10.45
CA ALA A 850 7.85 -25.13 -11.67
C ALA A 850 8.61 -24.66 -12.94
N SER A 851 8.51 -25.40 -14.04
CA SER A 851 9.01 -24.93 -15.34
C SER A 851 8.17 -23.77 -15.88
N GLY A 852 8.82 -22.85 -16.60
CA GLY A 852 8.17 -21.76 -17.30
C GLY A 852 8.84 -20.40 -17.09
N ALA A 853 8.47 -19.44 -17.93
CA ALA A 853 8.95 -18.07 -17.89
C ALA A 853 7.76 -17.10 -17.82
N LEU A 854 7.86 -16.10 -16.95
CA LEU A 854 6.83 -15.08 -16.84
C LEU A 854 6.89 -14.16 -18.07
N SER A 855 5.78 -14.03 -18.80
CA SER A 855 5.71 -13.17 -19.99
C SER A 855 5.10 -11.79 -19.71
N ASP A 856 4.02 -11.73 -18.92
CA ASP A 856 3.23 -10.51 -18.73
C ASP A 856 2.57 -10.47 -17.35
N VAL A 857 2.51 -9.30 -16.73
CA VAL A 857 1.75 -9.04 -15.48
C VAL A 857 0.82 -7.87 -15.74
N ARG A 858 -0.47 -8.08 -15.50
CA ARG A 858 -1.50 -7.06 -15.67
C ARG A 858 -2.26 -6.85 -14.37
N ILE A 859 -2.42 -5.58 -14.00
CA ILE A 859 -3.12 -5.19 -12.78
C ILE A 859 -4.30 -4.29 -13.11
N SER A 860 -5.40 -4.57 -12.43
CA SER A 860 -6.65 -3.81 -12.49
C SER A 860 -7.22 -3.64 -11.07
N PRO A 861 -8.19 -2.74 -10.83
CA PRO A 861 -8.76 -2.48 -9.50
C PRO A 861 -9.21 -3.72 -8.71
N THR A 862 -9.64 -4.79 -9.40
CA THR A 862 -10.16 -6.04 -8.79
C THR A 862 -9.36 -7.28 -9.16
N ARG A 863 -8.53 -7.25 -10.20
CA ARG A 863 -7.82 -8.44 -10.71
C ARG A 863 -6.32 -8.20 -10.93
N ILE A 864 -5.52 -9.20 -10.58
CA ILE A 864 -4.12 -9.34 -10.98
C ILE A 864 -4.02 -10.57 -11.87
N ALA A 865 -3.59 -10.42 -13.12
CA ALA A 865 -3.41 -11.50 -14.06
C ALA A 865 -1.92 -11.64 -14.42
N VAL A 866 -1.43 -12.87 -14.45
CA VAL A 866 -0.05 -13.21 -14.74
C VAL A 866 -0.02 -14.26 -15.82
N ALA A 867 0.63 -13.95 -16.94
CA ALA A 867 0.84 -14.90 -18.03
C ALA A 867 2.19 -15.59 -17.84
N VAL A 868 2.16 -16.91 -17.79
CA VAL A 868 3.33 -17.79 -17.70
C VAL A 868 3.41 -18.59 -18.99
N ARG A 869 4.57 -18.53 -19.65
CA ARG A 869 4.87 -19.33 -20.83
C ARG A 869 5.59 -20.60 -20.41
N ASP A 870 5.06 -21.76 -20.79
CA ASP A 870 5.67 -23.07 -20.61
C ASP A 870 5.81 -23.71 -21.99
N GLY A 871 7.03 -23.66 -22.55
CA GLY A 871 7.26 -23.95 -23.98
C GLY A 871 6.49 -23.01 -24.90
N GLU A 872 5.63 -23.55 -25.76
CA GLU A 872 4.74 -22.77 -26.63
C GLU A 872 3.41 -22.40 -25.96
N ARG A 873 3.06 -23.02 -24.83
CA ARG A 873 1.77 -22.79 -24.15
C ARG A 873 1.86 -21.56 -23.26
N VAL A 874 0.85 -20.71 -23.31
CA VAL A 874 0.69 -19.57 -22.38
C VAL A 874 -0.47 -19.86 -21.44
N VAL A 875 -0.15 -19.97 -20.15
CA VAL A 875 -1.11 -20.17 -19.07
C VAL A 875 -1.32 -18.86 -18.35
N GLU A 876 -2.58 -18.44 -18.19
CA GLU A 876 -2.92 -17.27 -17.37
C GLU A 876 -3.31 -17.70 -15.95
N LEU A 877 -2.64 -17.11 -14.96
CA LEU A 877 -2.97 -17.21 -13.54
C LEU A 877 -3.61 -15.88 -13.12
N ALA A 878 -4.83 -15.92 -12.59
CA ALA A 878 -5.54 -14.71 -12.17
C ALA A 878 -5.95 -14.76 -10.69
N PHE A 879 -5.79 -13.63 -10.02
CA PHE A 879 -6.23 -13.37 -8.65
C PHE A 879 -7.31 -12.30 -8.68
N GLU A 880 -8.54 -12.67 -8.37
CA GLU A 880 -9.73 -11.84 -8.53
C GLU A 880 -10.37 -11.56 -7.17
N GLU A 881 -10.55 -10.29 -6.83
CA GLU A 881 -11.32 -9.87 -5.67
C GLU A 881 -12.81 -9.83 -6.02
N ARG A 882 -13.60 -10.71 -5.38
CA ARG A 882 -15.04 -10.80 -5.57
C ARG A 882 -15.76 -10.76 -4.22
N SER A 883 -16.57 -9.73 -4.00
CA SER A 883 -17.39 -9.53 -2.79
C SER A 883 -16.65 -9.79 -1.47
N GLY A 884 -15.44 -9.27 -1.31
CA GLY A 884 -14.64 -9.43 -0.10
C GLY A 884 -13.83 -10.72 -0.02
N ARG A 885 -13.82 -11.55 -1.08
CA ARG A 885 -13.07 -12.82 -1.18
C ARG A 885 -12.05 -12.76 -2.32
N LEU A 886 -10.98 -13.54 -2.21
CA LEU A 886 -9.97 -13.66 -3.26
C LEU A 886 -10.16 -15.01 -3.94
N VAL A 887 -10.47 -14.98 -5.23
CA VAL A 887 -10.68 -16.16 -6.07
C VAL A 887 -9.47 -16.31 -6.97
N ALA A 888 -8.82 -17.47 -6.95
CA ALA A 888 -7.75 -17.79 -7.86
C ALA A 888 -8.29 -18.55 -9.08
N ARG A 889 -7.82 -18.22 -10.27
CA ARG A 889 -8.17 -18.89 -11.54
C ARG A 889 -6.88 -19.31 -12.24
N GLY A 890 -6.84 -20.55 -12.72
CA GLY A 890 -5.69 -21.15 -13.38
C GLY A 890 -5.83 -22.68 -13.44
N PRO A 891 -4.80 -23.41 -13.87
CA PRO A 891 -4.88 -24.87 -13.96
C PRO A 891 -5.06 -25.52 -12.58
N ALA A 892 -5.60 -26.74 -12.57
CA ALA A 892 -5.60 -27.58 -11.37
C ALA A 892 -4.15 -27.87 -10.90
N GLY A 893 -3.97 -28.08 -9.59
CA GLY A 893 -2.66 -28.42 -9.01
C GLY A 893 -1.81 -27.22 -8.54
N PHE A 894 -2.32 -26.00 -8.66
CA PHE A 894 -1.67 -24.77 -8.19
C PHE A 894 -2.10 -24.38 -6.75
N ASP A 895 -2.74 -25.28 -6.00
CA ASP A 895 -3.32 -24.98 -4.68
C ASP A 895 -2.32 -24.37 -3.69
N GLY A 896 -1.05 -24.81 -3.72
CA GLY A 896 0.01 -24.21 -2.90
C GLY A 896 0.27 -22.75 -3.24
N LEU A 897 0.32 -22.41 -4.55
CA LEU A 897 0.41 -21.02 -5.01
C LEU A 897 -0.81 -20.22 -4.58
N TRP A 898 -2.01 -20.77 -4.78
CA TRP A 898 -3.26 -20.13 -4.36
C TRP A 898 -3.23 -19.82 -2.86
N ARG A 899 -2.72 -20.74 -2.03
CA ARG A 899 -2.55 -20.52 -0.60
C ARG A 899 -1.48 -19.49 -0.24
N MET A 900 -0.35 -19.49 -0.94
CA MET A 900 0.71 -18.51 -0.73
C MET A 900 0.31 -17.11 -1.21
N ALA A 901 -0.52 -16.99 -2.24
CA ALA A 901 -1.15 -15.72 -2.62
C ALA A 901 -2.20 -15.28 -1.59
N GLY A 902 -2.84 -16.25 -0.91
CA GLY A 902 -3.89 -16.01 0.08
C GLY A 902 -5.30 -16.06 -0.50
N ALA A 903 -5.50 -16.84 -1.56
CA ALA A 903 -6.81 -17.11 -2.14
C ALA A 903 -7.70 -17.89 -1.16
N ASP A 904 -8.97 -17.52 -1.18
CA ASP A 904 -10.01 -18.18 -0.40
C ASP A 904 -10.64 -19.35 -1.16
N LEU A 905 -10.78 -19.20 -2.48
CA LEU A 905 -11.47 -20.10 -3.41
C LEU A 905 -10.60 -20.32 -4.66
N SER A 906 -10.76 -21.48 -5.29
CA SER A 906 -10.24 -21.76 -6.64
C SER A 906 -11.42 -21.83 -7.61
N ALA A 907 -11.41 -21.00 -8.65
CA ALA A 907 -12.46 -20.96 -9.67
C ALA A 907 -12.59 -22.31 -10.38
N THR A 908 -11.46 -22.94 -10.68
CA THR A 908 -11.41 -24.23 -11.37
C THR A 908 -12.00 -25.34 -10.51
N ALA A 909 -11.57 -25.44 -9.25
CA ALA A 909 -12.12 -26.43 -8.31
C ALA A 909 -13.61 -26.18 -8.01
N LEU A 910 -14.02 -24.91 -7.98
CA LEU A 910 -15.41 -24.54 -7.76
C LEU A 910 -16.28 -24.94 -8.95
N ALA A 911 -15.85 -24.67 -10.19
CA ALA A 911 -16.57 -25.07 -11.39
C ALA A 911 -16.67 -26.60 -11.50
N GLU A 912 -15.58 -27.33 -11.23
CA GLU A 912 -15.57 -28.80 -11.17
C GLU A 912 -16.56 -29.33 -10.12
N ARG A 913 -16.58 -28.74 -8.92
CA ARG A 913 -17.45 -29.18 -7.84
C ARG A 913 -18.93 -28.89 -8.10
N LEU A 914 -19.24 -27.75 -8.70
CA LEU A 914 -20.60 -27.33 -9.04
C LEU A 914 -21.12 -28.02 -10.32
N GLY A 915 -20.22 -28.53 -11.18
CA GLY A 915 -20.55 -29.07 -12.49
C GLY A 915 -21.00 -28.01 -13.50
N THR A 916 -20.74 -26.73 -13.23
CA THR A 916 -21.10 -25.60 -14.09
C THR A 916 -20.14 -24.44 -13.87
N ASP A 917 -19.86 -23.70 -14.93
CA ASP A 917 -19.12 -22.43 -14.90
C ASP A 917 -20.04 -21.21 -14.66
N ARG A 918 -21.36 -21.43 -14.67
CA ARG A 918 -22.38 -20.41 -14.43
C ARG A 918 -22.62 -20.19 -12.94
N TYR A 919 -21.71 -19.46 -12.31
CA TYR A 919 -21.84 -19.01 -10.92
C TYR A 919 -21.28 -17.60 -10.72
N ASP A 920 -21.73 -16.94 -9.67
CA ASP A 920 -21.20 -15.66 -9.21
C ASP A 920 -21.01 -15.64 -7.68
N ILE A 921 -20.16 -14.74 -7.18
CA ILE A 921 -19.90 -14.53 -5.76
C ILE A 921 -20.32 -13.11 -5.41
N SER A 922 -21.54 -12.98 -4.88
CA SER A 922 -22.16 -11.71 -4.53
C SER A 922 -22.05 -11.39 -3.03
N GLU A 923 -22.58 -10.23 -2.60
CA GLU A 923 -22.70 -9.90 -1.18
C GLU A 923 -23.59 -10.91 -0.42
N GLU A 924 -24.52 -11.59 -1.11
CA GLU A 924 -25.44 -12.57 -0.51
C GLU A 924 -24.82 -13.97 -0.36
N GLY A 925 -23.80 -14.29 -1.17
CA GLY A 925 -23.12 -15.58 -1.15
C GLY A 925 -22.67 -16.05 -2.52
N LEU A 926 -22.53 -17.37 -2.66
CA LEU A 926 -22.29 -18.04 -3.94
C LEU A 926 -23.64 -18.24 -4.63
N VAL A 927 -23.86 -17.58 -5.75
CA VAL A 927 -25.06 -17.72 -6.59
C VAL A 927 -24.73 -18.70 -7.71
N VAL A 928 -25.50 -19.78 -7.82
CA VAL A 928 -25.31 -20.82 -8.84
C VAL A 928 -26.57 -20.90 -9.68
N TRP A 929 -26.41 -20.89 -11.00
CA TRP A 929 -27.52 -21.06 -11.93
C TRP A 929 -27.50 -22.47 -12.51
N ARG A 930 -28.57 -23.22 -12.24
CA ARG A 930 -28.75 -24.59 -12.72
C ARG A 930 -30.17 -24.77 -13.22
N ASP A 931 -30.32 -25.29 -14.44
CA ASP A 931 -31.62 -25.57 -15.06
C ASP A 931 -32.60 -24.37 -15.06
N GLY A 932 -32.07 -23.14 -15.15
CA GLY A 932 -32.85 -21.90 -15.12
C GLY A 932 -33.24 -21.42 -13.72
N ALA A 933 -32.94 -22.17 -12.66
CA ALA A 933 -33.16 -21.78 -11.26
C ALA A 933 -31.91 -21.12 -10.66
N GLU A 934 -32.15 -20.11 -9.81
CA GLU A 934 -31.14 -19.43 -9.00
C GLU A 934 -31.04 -20.09 -7.62
N ILE A 935 -29.84 -20.54 -7.25
CA ILE A 935 -29.57 -21.16 -5.95
C ILE A 935 -28.51 -20.33 -5.24
N VAL A 936 -28.82 -19.82 -4.05
CA VAL A 936 -27.90 -18.96 -3.28
C VAL A 936 -27.37 -19.71 -2.07
N TYR A 937 -26.05 -19.87 -2.00
CA TYR A 937 -25.36 -20.46 -0.85
C TYR A 937 -24.69 -19.37 -0.01
N PRO A 938 -25.08 -19.17 1.26
CA PRO A 938 -24.43 -18.20 2.13
C PRO A 938 -22.99 -18.64 2.42
N LEU A 939 -22.02 -17.99 1.78
CA LEU A 939 -20.60 -18.32 1.96
C LEU A 939 -20.13 -17.88 3.35
N SER A 940 -19.94 -18.83 4.26
CA SER A 940 -19.31 -18.59 5.57
C SER A 940 -18.36 -19.72 5.91
N ARG A 941 -17.12 -19.36 6.29
CA ARG A 941 -16.14 -20.33 6.80
C ARG A 941 -16.46 -20.85 8.21
N ALA A 942 -17.44 -20.25 8.88
CA ALA A 942 -17.87 -20.70 10.20
C ALA A 942 -18.88 -21.85 10.13
N LEU A 943 -19.36 -22.19 8.92
CA LEU A 943 -20.30 -23.27 8.69
C LEU A 943 -19.54 -24.45 8.10
N ASP A 944 -19.78 -25.65 8.61
CA ASP A 944 -19.25 -26.89 8.01
C ASP A 944 -20.06 -27.29 6.76
N VAL A 945 -21.36 -26.95 6.74
CA VAL A 945 -22.30 -27.21 5.65
C VAL A 945 -22.97 -25.91 5.20
N LEU A 946 -22.93 -25.64 3.90
CA LEU A 946 -23.57 -24.53 3.22
C LEU A 946 -24.94 -24.99 2.72
N ARG A 947 -25.99 -24.52 3.39
CA ARG A 947 -27.38 -24.82 3.02
C ARG A 947 -27.87 -23.86 1.94
N PRO A 948 -28.42 -24.34 0.82
CA PRO A 948 -28.93 -23.49 -0.24
C PRO A 948 -30.20 -22.75 0.20
N ARG A 949 -30.35 -21.53 -0.31
CA ARG A 949 -31.64 -20.86 -0.46
C ARG A 949 -32.12 -21.16 -1.88
N GLY A 950 -33.09 -22.06 -2.02
CA GLY A 950 -33.59 -22.56 -3.31
C GLY A 950 -33.45 -24.08 -3.45
N PRO A 951 -33.85 -24.66 -4.60
CA PRO A 951 -33.88 -26.11 -4.84
C PRO A 951 -32.49 -26.65 -5.22
N GLY A 952 -31.54 -26.62 -4.28
CA GLY A 952 -30.18 -27.13 -4.46
C GLY A 952 -29.77 -28.19 -3.43
N PRO A 953 -28.70 -28.98 -3.69
CA PRO A 953 -28.11 -29.87 -2.70
C PRO A 953 -27.32 -29.09 -1.63
N GLU A 954 -27.18 -29.65 -0.43
CA GLU A 954 -26.23 -29.10 0.56
C GLU A 954 -24.78 -29.26 0.07
N LEU A 955 -23.95 -28.24 0.27
CA LEU A 955 -22.53 -28.26 -0.07
C LEU A 955 -21.69 -28.24 1.21
N ARG A 956 -20.56 -28.95 1.24
CA ARG A 956 -19.65 -28.84 2.39
C ARG A 956 -18.67 -27.70 2.19
N ALA A 957 -18.39 -26.95 3.26
CA ALA A 957 -17.51 -25.79 3.18
C ALA A 957 -16.05 -26.16 2.86
N ASP A 958 -15.58 -27.34 3.29
CA ASP A 958 -14.25 -27.87 3.00
C ASP A 958 -14.04 -28.27 1.54
N GLU A 959 -15.12 -28.48 0.78
CA GLU A 959 -15.09 -28.75 -0.66
C GLU A 959 -15.08 -27.47 -1.50
N ILE A 960 -15.58 -26.37 -0.95
CA ILE A 960 -15.71 -25.08 -1.65
C ILE A 960 -14.51 -24.18 -1.35
N PHE A 961 -14.14 -24.06 -0.08
CA PHE A 961 -12.96 -23.31 0.32
C PHE A 961 -11.71 -24.11 0.02
N LEU A 962 -10.67 -23.42 -0.46
CA LEU A 962 -9.34 -24.03 -0.48
C LEU A 962 -9.04 -24.59 0.91
N ARG A 963 -8.43 -25.78 0.99
CA ARG A 963 -8.07 -26.45 2.25
C ARG A 963 -6.70 -26.00 2.76
N PRO A 964 -6.45 -25.93 4.08
CA PRO A 964 -5.12 -25.59 4.59
C PRO A 964 -4.11 -26.67 4.16
N ILE A 965 -2.97 -26.27 3.58
CA ILE A 965 -1.91 -27.20 3.13
C ILE A 965 -0.83 -27.22 4.20
N ALA A 966 -0.50 -28.42 4.71
CA ALA A 966 0.59 -28.58 5.67
C ALA A 966 1.96 -28.47 4.98
N TRP A 967 2.98 -27.99 5.70
CA TRP A 967 4.33 -27.89 5.13
C TRP A 967 4.89 -29.24 4.66
N GLU A 968 4.67 -30.31 5.42
CA GLU A 968 5.12 -31.66 5.06
C GLU A 968 4.41 -32.20 3.81
N GLU A 969 3.15 -31.82 3.59
CA GLU A 969 2.42 -32.15 2.36
C GLU A 969 3.00 -31.37 1.18
N TRP A 970 3.32 -30.09 1.37
CA TRP A 970 3.93 -29.25 0.35
C TRP A 970 5.34 -29.70 -0.04
N GLU A 971 6.18 -30.01 0.94
CA GLU A 971 7.55 -30.50 0.73
C GLU A 971 7.52 -31.85 -0.02
N ARG A 972 6.69 -32.81 0.42
CA ARG A 972 6.52 -34.11 -0.26
C ARG A 972 6.02 -33.97 -1.69
N ARG A 973 5.07 -33.06 -1.96
CA ARG A 973 4.55 -32.83 -3.31
C ARG A 973 5.70 -32.61 -4.28
N TRP A 974 6.60 -31.68 -3.98
CA TRP A 974 7.72 -31.34 -4.86
C TRP A 974 8.90 -32.32 -4.84
N GLU A 975 9.01 -33.16 -3.81
CA GLU A 975 9.93 -34.30 -3.82
C GLU A 975 9.45 -35.40 -4.77
N THR A 976 8.14 -35.61 -4.85
CA THR A 976 7.53 -36.68 -5.67
C THR A 976 7.41 -36.29 -7.15
N THR A 977 7.19 -35.01 -7.47
CA THR A 977 7.09 -34.53 -8.86
C THR A 977 8.44 -34.41 -9.57
N GLY A 978 9.57 -34.63 -8.89
CA GLY A 978 10.88 -34.81 -9.50
C GLY A 978 11.31 -33.75 -10.52
N ILE A 979 11.48 -32.49 -10.13
CA ILE A 979 12.42 -31.60 -10.86
C ILE A 979 13.79 -31.80 -10.23
N ALA A 980 14.39 -32.94 -10.57
CA ALA A 980 15.82 -33.05 -10.60
C ALA A 980 16.33 -32.00 -11.61
N SER A 981 17.44 -31.38 -11.28
CA SER A 981 18.33 -30.77 -12.24
C SER A 981 18.56 -31.70 -13.44
N SER A 982 17.84 -31.48 -14.53
CA SER A 982 18.23 -32.00 -15.84
C SER A 982 18.30 -30.83 -16.80
N THR A 983 19.53 -30.61 -17.28
CA THR A 983 19.84 -30.21 -18.65
C THR A 983 18.72 -30.56 -19.64
N PRO A 984 18.46 -29.71 -20.65
CA PRO A 984 17.32 -29.88 -21.55
C PRO A 984 17.49 -31.17 -22.35
N SER A 985 16.69 -32.20 -22.04
CA SER A 985 16.47 -33.29 -22.98
C SER A 985 15.24 -32.97 -23.81
N THR A 986 15.47 -32.69 -25.08
CA THR A 986 14.52 -32.82 -26.17
C THR A 986 13.94 -34.24 -26.15
N ASP A 987 12.72 -34.41 -25.63
CA ASP A 987 11.67 -35.24 -26.23
C ASP A 987 10.39 -35.24 -25.36
N PRO A 988 9.19 -35.22 -25.97
CA PRO A 988 7.92 -34.96 -25.27
C PRO A 988 7.21 -36.26 -24.81
N PRO A 989 6.33 -36.18 -23.80
CA PRO A 989 5.05 -36.89 -23.78
C PRO A 989 3.88 -36.00 -24.21
#